data_AF-A0A1V8NRC7-F1
#
_entry.id   AF-A0A1V8NRC7-F1
#
_cell.length_a   1.000
_cell.length_b   1.000
_cell.length_c   1.000
_cell.angle_alpha   90.00
_cell.angle_beta   90.00
_cell.angle_gamma   90.00
#
_symmetry.space_group_name_H-M   'P 1'
#
loop_
_entity.id
_entity.type
_entity.pdbx_description
1 polymer ?
#
loop_
_entity_poly.entity_id
_entity_poly.type
_entity_poly.pdbx_seq_one_letter_code
_entity_poly.pdbx_strand_id
1 'polypeptide(L)'
;MQKHTPDDIARFITGRLLNNHDTAGLPWQGHPAAVPEHALTGQPFTGINVLLLWQAMQRYSLNCHRWLTGDDLRLTGGTVMPGQKPVTLVRYRPELSLMKVINLAQCEGLPDELQPDWPLPPQPAANHDVISPLVTASGVPVVFREGTEPLYRPLHDRIELPPAQYDGSSYGTESSMTDGNEMLRLLVQAAGHPQRLNRYGLTVDERTDSVYEALVMDIGAAFLAARLGLPDNREPRHDGLPVSSVLLPDPWLLFRAADDARRAAEWLLARGPVMGEVDTWLKMAAFLLSHHYGLAPEETLLTSPVLAQRHIDSGITPLMAVNALARIYRWERTDLAQRALFTEELSPDSELLALAETRPELLYCLRQYGENSDAETTSRSSTAALPLLPPPVAEEGDGAANDDGPDEPDDNVVALPWAARRGKTNPHIQEFVSLFNSIAPHENRWQVFSDFAHMAAAALYNAIHRDPTVEADYLRRVKRYSKEDAVRMSGLLAAVTDGLEFSPTDFLGQLLMTLELGNQYLGQYFTPYRVSYMMARMNMADRLPELEDGSREYITVCDPACGAGGMIVATAEAMLEAGYNPQKQMLAYCTDIDPLAAMLCYIQLTLMHIPAVVSIGNSLTMAITREMATPAYRLGLWDLKLHREQTERESRQHAA
;
A
#
# COMPACT_ATOMS: atom_id res chain seq x y z
N MET A 1 12.60 41.92 1.53
CA MET A 1 12.33 40.92 2.59
C MET A 1 13.57 40.07 2.76
N GLN A 2 13.90 39.62 3.97
CA GLN A 2 14.81 38.47 4.11
C GLN A 2 14.05 37.23 3.63
N LYS A 3 14.65 36.41 2.75
CA LYS A 3 14.17 35.04 2.54
C LYS A 3 14.56 34.25 3.78
N HIS A 4 13.60 33.94 4.64
CA HIS A 4 13.79 32.93 5.69
C HIS A 4 13.98 31.58 5.02
N THR A 5 14.87 30.73 5.55
CA THR A 5 15.00 29.36 5.03
C THR A 5 13.79 28.52 5.48
N PRO A 6 13.48 27.40 4.81
CA PRO A 6 12.43 26.47 5.25
C PRO A 6 12.62 26.02 6.71
N ASP A 7 13.87 25.80 7.12
CA ASP A 7 14.22 25.50 8.50
C ASP A 7 13.90 26.64 9.48
N ASP A 8 14.15 27.91 9.10
CA ASP A 8 13.84 29.05 9.97
C ASP A 8 12.33 29.19 10.17
N ILE A 9 11.55 28.89 9.14
CA ILE A 9 10.09 28.79 9.20
C ILE A 9 9.69 27.64 10.15
N ALA A 10 10.28 26.45 9.99
CA ALA A 10 10.00 25.32 10.86
C ALA A 10 10.34 25.62 12.35
N ARG A 11 11.53 26.17 12.63
CA ARG A 11 11.95 26.60 13.97
C ARG A 11 11.01 27.65 14.56
N PHE A 12 10.61 28.65 13.77
CA PHE A 12 9.69 29.70 14.20
C PHE A 12 8.30 29.15 14.54
N ILE A 13 7.76 28.25 13.71
CA ILE A 13 6.44 27.65 13.91
C ILE A 13 6.43 26.68 15.10
N THR A 14 7.39 25.76 15.17
CA THR A 14 7.50 24.79 16.27
C THR A 14 7.80 25.50 17.59
N GLY A 15 8.70 26.50 17.60
CA GLY A 15 8.94 27.35 18.78
C GLY A 15 7.71 28.15 19.21
N ARG A 16 6.91 28.66 18.27
CA ARG A 16 5.63 29.33 18.57
C ARG A 16 4.62 28.37 19.20
N LEU A 17 4.51 27.13 18.74
CA LEU A 17 3.57 26.12 19.26
C LEU A 17 3.94 25.60 20.65
N LEU A 18 5.23 25.66 21.02
CA LEU A 18 5.73 25.19 22.32
C LEU A 18 5.80 26.29 23.40
N ASN A 19 5.95 27.57 23.02
CA ASN A 19 6.00 28.70 23.96
C ASN A 19 4.59 29.12 24.46
N ASN A 20 3.82 28.15 24.95
CA ASN A 20 2.41 28.26 25.31
C ASN A 20 2.14 28.89 26.70
N HIS A 21 2.95 29.88 27.12
CA HIS A 21 2.87 30.50 28.45
C HIS A 21 1.52 31.17 28.80
N ASP A 22 0.70 31.49 27.79
CA ASP A 22 -0.59 32.15 27.93
C ASP A 22 -1.80 31.17 27.84
N THR A 23 -1.57 29.85 27.77
CA THR A 23 -2.57 28.83 27.45
C THR A 23 -2.42 27.57 28.31
N ALA A 24 -3.51 26.88 28.61
CA ALA A 24 -3.56 25.81 29.62
C ALA A 24 -2.92 24.44 29.23
N GLY A 25 -2.43 24.28 28.00
CA GLY A 25 -1.87 23.01 27.50
C GLY A 25 -1.23 23.16 26.12
N LEU A 26 -0.98 22.04 25.43
CA LEU A 26 -0.61 22.03 24.00
C LEU A 26 -1.86 22.28 23.13
N PRO A 27 -1.76 22.85 21.91
CA PRO A 27 -2.95 23.31 21.18
C PRO A 27 -3.80 22.20 20.55
N TRP A 28 -3.36 20.93 20.64
CA TRP A 28 -4.17 19.74 20.36
C TRP A 28 -4.72 19.08 21.63
N GLN A 29 -4.68 19.78 22.77
CA GLN A 29 -5.28 19.42 24.06
C GLN A 29 -6.24 20.57 24.45
N GLY A 30 -7.48 20.23 24.84
CA GLY A 30 -8.57 21.20 24.93
C GLY A 30 -8.94 21.81 23.57
N HIS A 31 -8.95 21.01 22.50
CA HIS A 31 -9.26 21.52 21.16
C HIS A 31 -10.77 21.86 20.98
N PRO A 32 -11.11 22.84 20.13
CA PRO A 32 -12.48 23.06 19.68
C PRO A 32 -13.09 21.82 19.00
N ALA A 33 -14.40 21.61 19.11
CA ALA A 33 -15.14 20.50 18.48
C ALA A 33 -15.35 20.69 16.95
N ALA A 34 -14.40 21.35 16.27
CA ALA A 34 -14.41 21.60 14.84
C ALA A 34 -12.97 21.78 14.31
N VAL A 35 -12.68 21.20 13.14
CA VAL A 35 -11.47 21.54 12.37
C VAL A 35 -11.65 22.94 11.74
N PRO A 36 -10.63 23.81 11.77
CA PRO A 36 -10.71 25.13 11.14
C PRO A 36 -10.84 25.05 9.62
N GLU A 37 -11.65 25.91 9.02
CA GLU A 37 -11.91 25.95 7.57
C GLU A 37 -11.66 27.33 6.93
N HIS A 38 -11.44 27.36 5.63
CA HIS A 38 -11.42 28.59 4.82
C HIS A 38 -12.85 29.02 4.47
N ALA A 39 -13.23 30.20 4.95
CA ALA A 39 -14.62 30.63 5.05
C ALA A 39 -15.37 30.76 3.70
N LEU A 40 -14.66 30.97 2.58
CA LEU A 40 -15.28 31.09 1.25
C LEU A 40 -15.38 29.76 0.51
N THR A 41 -14.61 28.74 0.90
CA THR A 41 -14.48 27.49 0.14
C THR A 41 -14.93 26.25 0.90
N GLY A 42 -15.14 26.34 2.23
CA GLY A 42 -15.45 25.20 3.09
C GLY A 42 -14.31 24.18 3.20
N GLN A 43 -13.11 24.51 2.69
CA GLN A 43 -11.97 23.61 2.71
C GLN A 43 -11.30 23.65 4.08
N PRO A 44 -11.12 22.50 4.76
CA PRO A 44 -10.44 22.45 6.05
C PRO A 44 -8.95 22.78 5.90
N PHE A 45 -8.39 23.46 6.90
CA PHE A 45 -6.94 23.57 7.03
C PHE A 45 -6.34 22.21 7.42
N THR A 46 -5.09 21.98 7.04
CA THR A 46 -4.42 20.67 7.17
C THR A 46 -3.12 20.74 8.00
N GLY A 47 -2.80 19.63 8.66
CA GLY A 47 -1.54 19.43 9.39
C GLY A 47 -1.24 20.53 10.42
N ILE A 48 -0.01 21.06 10.38
CA ILE A 48 0.50 22.07 11.34
C ILE A 48 -0.37 23.34 11.42
N ASN A 49 -1.11 23.67 10.34
CA ASN A 49 -1.95 24.86 10.30
C ASN A 49 -3.19 24.73 11.20
N VAL A 50 -3.76 23.53 11.36
CA VAL A 50 -4.84 23.28 12.32
C VAL A 50 -4.40 23.65 13.74
N LEU A 51 -3.20 23.21 14.13
CA LEU A 51 -2.63 23.44 15.46
C LEU A 51 -2.34 24.93 15.71
N LEU A 52 -1.87 25.65 14.70
CA LEU A 52 -1.63 27.11 14.77
C LEU A 52 -2.93 27.93 14.87
N LEU A 53 -4.04 27.41 14.34
CA LEU A 53 -5.36 28.02 14.42
C LEU A 53 -6.06 27.69 15.74
N TRP A 54 -6.02 26.44 16.20
CA TRP A 54 -6.52 26.08 17.55
C TRP A 54 -5.78 26.83 18.66
N GLN A 55 -4.45 26.97 18.57
CA GLN A 55 -3.68 27.84 19.49
C GLN A 55 -4.25 29.27 19.53
N ALA A 56 -4.63 29.81 18.37
CA ALA A 56 -5.19 31.16 18.29
C ALA A 56 -6.64 31.22 18.81
N MET A 57 -7.47 30.19 18.56
CA MET A 57 -8.83 30.10 19.12
C MET A 57 -8.80 30.05 20.64
N GLN A 58 -7.93 29.21 21.22
CA GLN A 58 -7.71 29.13 22.67
C GLN A 58 -7.19 30.46 23.24
N ARG A 59 -6.17 31.07 22.60
CA ARG A 59 -5.54 32.32 23.07
C ARG A 59 -6.45 33.55 23.02
N TYR A 60 -7.40 33.59 22.09
CA TYR A 60 -8.28 34.74 21.84
C TYR A 60 -9.76 34.45 22.13
N SER A 61 -10.08 33.29 22.72
CA SER A 61 -11.45 32.82 23.01
C SER A 61 -12.40 32.89 21.80
N LEU A 62 -11.94 32.41 20.63
CA LEU A 62 -12.68 32.47 19.37
C LEU A 62 -13.54 31.22 19.17
N ASN A 63 -14.86 31.40 19.14
CA ASN A 63 -15.82 30.30 18.95
C ASN A 63 -16.05 29.94 17.47
N CYS A 64 -15.73 30.83 16.53
CA CYS A 64 -15.89 30.57 15.10
C CYS A 64 -14.68 29.81 14.55
N HIS A 65 -14.90 28.73 13.79
CA HIS A 65 -13.85 27.92 13.17
C HIS A 65 -13.50 28.35 11.73
N ARG A 66 -14.17 29.38 11.20
CA ARG A 66 -14.01 29.88 9.82
C ARG A 66 -12.97 31.02 9.74
N TRP A 67 -12.12 30.99 8.71
CA TRP A 67 -11.02 31.95 8.52
C TRP A 67 -10.92 32.49 7.08
N LEU A 68 -10.52 33.75 6.94
CA LEU A 68 -10.25 34.42 5.66
C LEU A 68 -8.76 34.74 5.51
N THR A 69 -8.23 34.77 4.29
CA THR A 69 -6.94 35.44 4.05
C THR A 69 -7.11 36.96 4.05
N GLY A 70 -5.99 37.68 4.14
CA GLY A 70 -6.01 39.14 4.05
C GLY A 70 -6.47 39.69 2.69
N ASP A 71 -6.43 38.89 1.62
CA ASP A 71 -6.96 39.23 0.30
C ASP A 71 -8.47 38.97 0.22
N ASP A 72 -8.93 37.82 0.70
CA ASP A 72 -10.36 37.48 0.77
C ASP A 72 -11.15 38.53 1.56
N LEU A 73 -10.64 38.95 2.72
CA LEU A 73 -11.29 39.97 3.56
C LEU A 73 -11.48 41.31 2.80
N ARG A 74 -10.53 41.67 1.92
CA ARG A 74 -10.66 42.87 1.06
C ARG A 74 -11.70 42.68 -0.04
N LEU A 75 -11.77 41.47 -0.63
CA LEU A 75 -12.75 41.13 -1.66
C LEU A 75 -14.18 41.10 -1.11
N THR A 76 -14.36 40.67 0.15
CA THR A 76 -15.66 40.69 0.85
C THR A 76 -16.00 42.06 1.45
N GLY A 77 -15.12 43.06 1.33
CA GLY A 77 -15.35 44.43 1.82
C GLY A 77 -15.18 44.65 3.33
N GLY A 78 -14.73 43.65 4.08
CA GLY A 78 -14.59 43.72 5.53
C GLY A 78 -13.26 44.35 6.00
N THR A 79 -13.21 44.70 7.29
CA THR A 79 -11.99 45.20 7.97
C THR A 79 -11.68 44.38 9.21
N VAL A 80 -10.41 44.40 9.65
CA VAL A 80 -9.98 43.76 10.91
C VAL A 80 -10.25 44.73 12.05
N MET A 81 -10.97 44.29 13.08
CA MET A 81 -11.36 45.15 14.21
C MET A 81 -10.13 45.76 14.93
N PRO A 82 -10.23 47.00 15.45
CA PRO A 82 -9.13 47.66 16.14
C PRO A 82 -8.49 46.81 17.26
N GLY A 83 -7.18 46.59 17.15
CA GLY A 83 -6.39 45.82 18.13
C GLY A 83 -6.31 44.31 17.87
N GLN A 84 -7.18 43.74 17.02
CA GLN A 84 -7.09 42.35 16.60
C GLN A 84 -5.87 42.10 15.69
N LYS A 85 -5.40 40.85 15.62
CA LYS A 85 -4.17 40.47 14.91
C LYS A 85 -4.36 39.20 14.08
N PRO A 86 -4.06 39.22 12.76
CA PRO A 86 -4.04 38.03 11.93
C PRO A 86 -3.04 36.96 12.41
N VAL A 87 -3.43 35.70 12.28
CA VAL A 87 -2.62 34.52 12.59
C VAL A 87 -1.71 34.19 11.42
N THR A 88 -0.41 34.04 11.69
CA THR A 88 0.55 33.54 10.70
C THR A 88 0.45 32.02 10.57
N LEU A 89 0.39 31.52 9.33
CA LEU A 89 0.31 30.12 8.92
C LEU A 89 1.40 29.78 7.88
N VAL A 90 1.57 28.49 7.60
CA VAL A 90 2.49 27.94 6.59
C VAL A 90 1.76 27.74 5.25
N ARG A 91 2.44 28.06 4.15
CA ARG A 91 1.99 27.87 2.76
C ARG A 91 3.01 27.00 2.00
N TYR A 92 2.50 26.04 1.22
CA TYR A 92 3.26 24.92 0.66
C TYR A 92 3.27 24.89 -0.89
N ARG A 93 3.58 26.00 -1.59
CA ARG A 93 3.72 26.02 -3.07
C ARG A 93 4.64 27.16 -3.57
N PRO A 94 5.58 26.88 -4.49
CA PRO A 94 6.46 25.71 -4.54
C PRO A 94 7.61 25.81 -3.51
N GLU A 95 7.94 27.02 -3.04
CA GLU A 95 8.79 27.24 -1.87
C GLU A 95 7.94 27.26 -0.59
N LEU A 96 8.48 26.76 0.53
CA LEU A 96 7.85 26.90 1.85
C LEU A 96 7.79 28.39 2.22
N SER A 97 6.60 28.90 2.54
CA SER A 97 6.39 30.32 2.80
C SER A 97 5.41 30.56 3.96
N LEU A 98 5.37 31.79 4.46
CA LEU A 98 4.42 32.21 5.50
C LEU A 98 3.29 33.05 4.89
N MET A 99 2.06 32.77 5.32
CA MET A 99 0.87 33.56 4.98
C MET A 99 0.13 34.01 6.25
N LYS A 100 -0.87 34.87 6.11
CA LYS A 100 -1.70 35.33 7.24
C LYS A 100 -3.18 35.12 6.95
N VAL A 101 -3.90 34.68 7.97
CA VAL A 101 -5.36 34.55 7.98
C VAL A 101 -5.93 35.25 9.21
N ILE A 102 -7.23 35.54 9.19
CA ILE A 102 -7.96 36.20 10.27
C ILE A 102 -9.30 35.49 10.47
N ASN A 103 -9.74 35.38 11.73
CA ASN A 103 -11.00 34.73 12.06
C ASN A 103 -12.18 35.66 11.74
N LEU A 104 -13.34 35.11 11.37
CA LEU A 104 -14.54 35.93 11.14
C LEU A 104 -14.91 36.77 12.38
N ALA A 105 -14.77 36.20 13.59
CA ALA A 105 -15.05 36.88 14.86
C ALA A 105 -14.01 37.97 15.25
N GLN A 106 -13.01 38.22 14.40
CA GLN A 106 -12.05 39.31 14.55
C GLN A 106 -12.22 40.41 13.47
N CYS A 107 -13.26 40.29 12.63
CA CYS A 107 -13.55 41.19 11.52
C CYS A 107 -14.86 41.95 11.73
N GLU A 108 -15.02 43.06 11.02
CA GLU A 108 -16.23 43.88 10.95
C GLU A 108 -16.54 44.20 9.47
N GLY A 109 -17.77 44.63 9.16
CA GLY A 109 -18.18 44.98 7.79
C GLY A 109 -18.25 43.80 6.82
N LEU A 110 -18.26 42.56 7.31
CA LEU A 110 -18.46 41.36 6.50
C LEU A 110 -19.92 41.27 5.99
N PRO A 111 -20.14 40.64 4.81
CA PRO A 111 -21.46 40.21 4.35
C PRO A 111 -22.16 39.34 5.39
N ASP A 112 -23.49 39.33 5.34
CA ASP A 112 -24.35 38.58 6.26
C ASP A 112 -23.96 37.09 6.30
N GLU A 113 -23.68 36.46 5.15
CA GLU A 113 -23.28 35.04 5.04
C GLU A 113 -21.90 34.69 5.64
N LEU A 114 -21.14 35.72 6.01
CA LEU A 114 -19.82 35.66 6.63
C LEU A 114 -19.81 36.22 8.05
N GLN A 115 -20.97 36.53 8.64
CA GLN A 115 -21.07 36.80 10.06
C GLN A 115 -20.76 35.54 10.88
N PRO A 116 -20.07 35.62 12.04
CA PRO A 116 -19.76 34.47 12.88
C PRO A 116 -21.00 33.69 13.34
N ASP A 117 -22.11 34.42 13.54
CA ASP A 117 -23.40 33.91 14.04
C ASP A 117 -24.45 33.75 12.92
N TRP A 118 -24.07 33.85 11.64
CA TRP A 118 -24.96 33.52 10.52
C TRP A 118 -25.44 32.06 10.65
N PRO A 119 -26.71 31.72 10.35
CA PRO A 119 -27.30 30.42 10.68
C PRO A 119 -26.65 29.23 9.96
N LEU A 120 -25.56 28.77 10.55
CA LEU A 120 -25.09 27.39 10.49
C LEU A 120 -26.19 26.48 11.06
N PRO A 121 -26.41 25.28 10.51
CA PRO A 121 -27.23 24.28 11.21
C PRO A 121 -26.61 24.02 12.59
N PRO A 122 -27.42 23.86 13.65
CA PRO A 122 -26.87 23.58 14.97
C PRO A 122 -26.02 22.32 14.90
N GLN A 123 -24.78 22.37 15.40
CA GLN A 123 -23.94 21.18 15.44
C GLN A 123 -24.70 20.07 16.18
N PRO A 124 -24.72 18.83 15.64
CA PRO A 124 -25.33 17.69 16.33
C PRO A 124 -24.78 17.59 17.75
N ALA A 125 -25.64 17.29 18.73
CA ALA A 125 -25.19 17.05 20.08
C ALA A 125 -24.17 15.91 20.07
N ALA A 126 -22.99 16.14 20.65
CA ALA A 126 -21.85 15.24 20.55
C ALA A 126 -22.18 13.85 21.09
N ASN A 127 -22.35 12.91 20.17
CA ASN A 127 -22.72 11.53 20.49
C ASN A 127 -21.52 10.60 20.30
N HIS A 128 -21.14 9.89 21.35
CA HIS A 128 -20.02 8.95 21.30
C HIS A 128 -20.36 7.65 20.53
N ASP A 129 -21.64 7.39 20.24
CA ASP A 129 -22.08 6.28 19.37
C ASP A 129 -21.35 6.27 18.03
N VAL A 130 -20.97 7.44 17.48
CA VAL A 130 -20.26 7.57 16.19
C VAL A 130 -18.91 6.83 16.16
N ILE A 131 -18.32 6.55 17.32
CA ILE A 131 -17.07 5.82 17.45
C ILE A 131 -17.28 4.32 17.17
N SER A 132 -18.45 3.75 17.48
CA SER A 132 -18.71 2.31 17.31
C SER A 132 -18.74 1.88 15.82
N PRO A 133 -19.44 2.59 14.91
CA PRO A 133 -19.31 2.39 13.46
C PRO A 133 -17.87 2.61 12.97
N LEU A 134 -17.12 3.57 13.53
CA LEU A 134 -15.72 3.82 13.13
C LEU A 134 -14.80 2.65 13.51
N VAL A 135 -14.96 2.08 14.71
CA VAL A 135 -14.24 0.86 15.12
C VAL A 135 -14.57 -0.29 14.16
N THR A 136 -15.86 -0.52 13.89
CA THR A 136 -16.32 -1.58 12.98
C THR A 136 -15.77 -1.40 11.57
N ALA A 137 -15.88 -0.20 11.01
CA ALA A 137 -15.46 0.12 9.65
C ALA A 137 -13.93 0.19 9.48
N SER A 138 -13.17 0.38 10.57
CA SER A 138 -11.69 0.33 10.55
C SER A 138 -11.14 -1.07 10.21
N GLY A 139 -11.92 -2.13 10.48
CA GLY A 139 -11.49 -3.52 10.34
C GLY A 139 -10.43 -3.98 11.34
N VAL A 140 -10.03 -3.16 12.31
CA VAL A 140 -9.01 -3.50 13.31
C VAL A 140 -9.60 -4.46 14.36
N PRO A 141 -9.03 -5.68 14.55
CA PRO A 141 -9.51 -6.62 15.56
C PRO A 141 -9.43 -6.05 16.99
N VAL A 142 -10.53 -6.13 17.73
CA VAL A 142 -10.60 -5.76 19.16
C VAL A 142 -10.78 -7.03 19.99
N VAL A 143 -9.92 -7.23 20.99
CA VAL A 143 -9.92 -8.43 21.85
C VAL A 143 -9.93 -8.05 23.32
N PHE A 144 -10.91 -8.56 24.08
CA PHE A 144 -11.02 -8.33 25.52
C PHE A 144 -10.15 -9.33 26.30
N ARG A 145 -9.38 -8.84 27.30
CA ARG A 145 -8.48 -9.61 28.16
C ARG A 145 -8.46 -9.08 29.58
N GLU A 146 -8.70 -9.95 30.56
CA GLU A 146 -8.58 -9.60 31.98
C GLU A 146 -7.17 -9.08 32.32
N GLY A 147 -7.08 -8.15 33.28
CA GLY A 147 -5.80 -7.63 33.79
C GLY A 147 -4.93 -6.89 32.76
N THR A 148 -5.49 -6.43 31.63
CA THR A 148 -4.76 -5.75 30.56
C THR A 148 -5.26 -4.32 30.39
N GLU A 149 -4.35 -3.34 30.39
CA GLU A 149 -4.66 -1.94 30.03
C GLU A 149 -5.01 -1.79 28.54
N PRO A 150 -5.83 -0.80 28.13
CA PRO A 150 -6.10 -0.50 26.72
C PRO A 150 -4.80 -0.23 25.94
N LEU A 151 -4.49 -1.07 24.95
CA LEU A 151 -3.28 -0.93 24.14
C LEU A 151 -3.43 -1.57 22.76
N TYR A 152 -2.72 -1.05 21.77
CA TYR A 152 -2.57 -1.69 20.46
C TYR A 152 -1.32 -2.59 20.44
N ARG A 153 -1.38 -3.71 19.70
CA ARG A 153 -0.28 -4.68 19.54
C ARG A 153 0.22 -4.70 18.09
N PRO A 154 1.26 -3.91 17.73
CA PRO A 154 1.82 -3.85 16.37
C PRO A 154 2.10 -5.23 15.74
N LEU A 155 2.77 -6.12 16.46
CA LEU A 155 3.15 -7.45 15.95
C LEU A 155 1.95 -8.38 15.63
N HIS A 156 0.76 -8.08 16.16
CA HIS A 156 -0.40 -8.95 16.09
C HIS A 156 -1.61 -8.33 15.37
N ASP A 157 -1.48 -7.09 14.89
CA ASP A 157 -2.56 -6.25 14.35
C ASP A 157 -3.89 -6.38 15.12
N ARG A 158 -3.87 -5.98 16.41
CA ARG A 158 -5.10 -5.93 17.24
C ARG A 158 -5.01 -4.91 18.35
N ILE A 159 -6.17 -4.43 18.79
CA ILE A 159 -6.36 -3.69 20.05
C ILE A 159 -6.71 -4.70 21.14
N GLU A 160 -6.00 -4.64 22.28
CA GLU A 160 -6.31 -5.39 23.50
C GLU A 160 -6.94 -4.42 24.51
N LEU A 161 -8.12 -4.78 25.05
CA LEU A 161 -8.88 -3.99 26.02
C LEU A 161 -9.17 -4.82 27.29
N PRO A 162 -9.36 -4.19 28.47
CA PRO A 162 -9.98 -4.86 29.60
C PRO A 162 -11.45 -5.21 29.29
N PRO A 163 -11.99 -6.36 29.73
CA PRO A 163 -13.42 -6.63 29.67
C PRO A 163 -14.19 -5.63 30.53
N ALA A 164 -15.36 -5.19 30.04
CA ALA A 164 -16.20 -4.22 30.74
C ALA A 164 -16.57 -4.73 32.14
N GLN A 165 -16.13 -4.00 33.19
CA GLN A 165 -16.50 -4.33 34.55
C GLN A 165 -17.92 -3.82 34.80
N TYR A 166 -18.84 -4.74 35.07
CA TYR A 166 -20.21 -4.40 35.41
C TYR A 166 -20.29 -4.02 36.90
N ASP A 167 -19.81 -2.82 37.22
CA ASP A 167 -20.01 -2.22 38.54
C ASP A 167 -21.51 -2.05 38.80
N GLY A 168 -22.03 -2.79 39.79
CA GLY A 168 -23.44 -2.78 40.15
C GLY A 168 -23.90 -1.56 40.95
N SER A 169 -23.12 -0.47 41.03
CA SER A 169 -23.29 0.61 42.01
C SER A 169 -23.44 2.05 41.47
N SER A 170 -23.98 2.25 40.27
CA SER A 170 -24.67 3.51 39.95
C SER A 170 -25.80 3.40 38.92
N TYR A 171 -26.95 3.99 39.26
CA TYR A 171 -28.00 4.32 38.29
C TYR A 171 -27.62 5.63 37.58
N GLY A 172 -27.09 5.53 36.36
CA GLY A 172 -27.09 6.64 35.39
C GLY A 172 -25.80 7.43 35.20
N THR A 173 -24.71 6.78 34.77
CA THR A 173 -23.78 7.27 33.72
C THR A 173 -23.00 6.09 33.13
N GLU A 174 -22.62 6.18 31.85
CA GLU A 174 -22.16 5.03 31.04
C GLU A 174 -20.66 4.72 31.18
N SER A 175 -20.15 4.73 32.41
CA SER A 175 -18.72 4.56 32.73
C SER A 175 -18.25 3.09 32.71
N SER A 176 -18.43 2.36 31.60
CA SER A 176 -17.82 1.03 31.40
C SER A 176 -17.47 0.69 29.94
N MET A 177 -16.95 1.67 29.21
CA MET A 177 -16.14 1.46 28.00
C MET A 177 -14.83 2.23 28.15
N THR A 178 -13.80 1.84 27.40
CA THR A 178 -12.60 2.66 27.20
C THR A 178 -13.02 4.07 26.75
N ASP A 179 -12.44 5.11 27.35
CA ASP A 179 -12.68 6.52 26.95
C ASP A 179 -12.69 6.63 25.41
N GLY A 180 -13.73 7.23 24.85
CA GLY A 180 -13.89 7.37 23.41
C GLY A 180 -12.66 8.02 22.76
N ASN A 181 -12.05 8.98 23.45
CA ASN A 181 -10.78 9.58 22.99
C ASN A 181 -9.62 8.57 23.03
N GLU A 182 -9.49 7.70 24.03
CA GLU A 182 -8.48 6.63 24.04
C GLU A 182 -8.73 5.58 22.94
N MET A 183 -9.99 5.24 22.64
CA MET A 183 -10.31 4.43 21.46
C MET A 183 -9.84 5.10 20.16
N LEU A 184 -10.06 6.42 19.98
CA LEU A 184 -9.55 7.16 18.82
C LEU A 184 -8.02 7.14 18.75
N ARG A 185 -7.30 7.24 19.88
CA ARG A 185 -5.83 7.11 19.94
C ARG A 185 -5.37 5.73 19.47
N LEU A 186 -6.03 4.67 19.95
CA LEU A 186 -5.72 3.29 19.60
C LEU A 186 -6.01 2.97 18.12
N LEU A 187 -7.10 3.53 17.56
CA LEU A 187 -7.38 3.46 16.12
C LEU A 187 -6.34 4.21 15.28
N VAL A 188 -5.92 5.42 15.71
CA VAL A 188 -4.85 6.17 15.04
C VAL A 188 -3.54 5.39 15.07
N GLN A 189 -3.17 4.82 16.22
CA GLN A 189 -1.99 3.98 16.34
C GLN A 189 -2.07 2.76 15.42
N ALA A 190 -3.21 2.06 15.44
CA ALA A 190 -3.46 0.93 14.56
C ALA A 190 -3.31 1.32 13.09
N ALA A 191 -3.84 2.47 12.65
CA ALA A 191 -3.71 2.96 11.27
C ALA A 191 -2.24 3.11 10.81
N GLY A 192 -1.27 3.22 11.72
CA GLY A 192 0.16 3.27 11.40
C GLY A 192 0.83 1.94 11.02
N HIS A 193 0.13 0.80 11.20
CA HIS A 193 0.65 -0.54 10.89
C HIS A 193 1.13 -0.69 9.43
N PRO A 194 2.13 -1.54 9.12
CA PRO A 194 2.62 -1.74 7.75
C PRO A 194 1.58 -2.17 6.71
N GLN A 195 0.46 -2.78 7.11
CA GLN A 195 -0.66 -3.10 6.20
C GLN A 195 -1.62 -1.92 5.94
N ARG A 196 -1.35 -0.74 6.53
CA ARG A 196 -2.21 0.45 6.44
C ARG A 196 -1.41 1.67 6.00
N LEU A 197 -0.94 2.53 6.91
CA LEU A 197 -0.17 3.73 6.56
C LEU A 197 1.35 3.56 6.72
N ASN A 198 1.81 2.42 7.24
CA ASN A 198 3.23 2.04 7.34
C ASN A 198 4.14 3.13 7.93
N ARG A 199 3.76 3.65 9.11
CA ARG A 199 4.46 4.75 9.80
C ARG A 199 5.62 4.30 10.69
N TYR A 200 5.55 3.10 11.24
CA TYR A 200 6.53 2.58 12.19
C TYR A 200 6.90 1.12 11.89
N GLY A 201 8.14 0.75 12.24
CA GLY A 201 8.61 -0.63 12.15
C GLY A 201 8.05 -1.52 13.25
N LEU A 202 8.11 -2.84 13.05
CA LEU A 202 7.66 -3.81 14.05
C LEU A 202 8.68 -4.10 15.17
N THR A 203 9.89 -3.50 15.13
CA THR A 203 10.99 -3.79 16.07
C THR A 203 11.87 -2.58 16.41
N VAL A 204 11.78 -2.11 17.66
CA VAL A 204 12.85 -1.52 18.49
C VAL A 204 13.70 -0.37 17.89
N ASP A 205 13.16 0.86 17.92
CA ASP A 205 13.90 2.02 18.48
C ASP A 205 13.09 2.63 19.64
N GLU A 206 13.32 2.13 20.86
CA GLU A 206 12.39 2.24 21.98
C GLU A 206 12.13 3.66 22.51
N ARG A 207 12.92 4.67 22.11
CA ARG A 207 12.83 6.02 22.72
C ARG A 207 12.72 7.21 21.76
N THR A 208 12.74 6.98 20.45
CA THR A 208 12.56 8.05 19.45
C THR A 208 11.25 7.84 18.70
N ASP A 209 11.05 6.65 18.13
CA ASP A 209 9.81 6.26 17.47
C ASP A 209 8.62 6.24 18.44
N SER A 210 8.83 5.82 19.69
CA SER A 210 7.79 5.82 20.73
C SER A 210 7.31 7.23 21.10
N VAL A 211 8.17 8.24 21.01
CA VAL A 211 7.82 9.65 21.23
C VAL A 211 7.13 10.24 20.00
N TYR A 212 7.60 9.90 18.80
CA TYR A 212 6.98 10.34 17.54
C TYR A 212 5.56 9.78 17.38
N GLU A 213 5.37 8.47 17.55
CA GLU A 213 4.06 7.84 17.39
C GLU A 213 3.09 8.26 18.50
N ALA A 214 3.55 8.50 19.73
CA ALA A 214 2.72 9.11 20.79
C ALA A 214 2.23 10.51 20.39
N LEU A 215 3.07 11.33 19.74
CA LEU A 215 2.69 12.65 19.21
C LEU A 215 1.69 12.53 18.05
N VAL A 216 1.84 11.53 17.18
CA VAL A 216 0.89 11.21 16.09
C VAL A 216 -0.47 10.75 16.67
N MET A 217 -0.48 9.91 17.71
CA MET A 217 -1.70 9.51 18.42
C MET A 217 -2.41 10.71 19.07
N ASP A 218 -1.66 11.56 19.77
CA ASP A 218 -2.17 12.77 20.43
C ASP A 218 -2.86 13.75 19.47
N ILE A 219 -2.25 14.00 18.31
CA ILE A 219 -2.76 14.93 17.29
C ILE A 219 -3.85 14.25 16.44
N GLY A 220 -3.69 12.98 16.09
CA GLY A 220 -4.64 12.25 15.23
C GLY A 220 -5.98 12.01 15.92
N ALA A 221 -5.97 11.69 17.22
CA ALA A 221 -7.20 11.57 18.01
C ALA A 221 -7.94 12.91 18.09
N ALA A 222 -7.21 14.03 18.25
CA ALA A 222 -7.78 15.37 18.24
C ALA A 222 -8.39 15.73 16.86
N PHE A 223 -7.71 15.40 15.76
CA PHE A 223 -8.24 15.60 14.40
C PHE A 223 -9.50 14.76 14.14
N LEU A 224 -9.54 13.50 14.61
CA LEU A 224 -10.74 12.66 14.53
C LEU A 224 -11.90 13.24 15.34
N ALA A 225 -11.68 13.53 16.63
CA ALA A 225 -12.70 14.10 17.51
C ALA A 225 -13.30 15.38 16.93
N ALA A 226 -12.44 16.30 16.46
CA ALA A 226 -12.87 17.55 15.83
C ALA A 226 -13.55 17.40 14.45
N ARG A 227 -13.39 16.27 13.75
CA ARG A 227 -14.18 15.94 12.53
C ARG A 227 -15.45 15.16 12.82
N LEU A 228 -15.54 14.48 13.97
CA LEU A 228 -16.72 13.78 14.47
C LEU A 228 -17.65 14.68 15.31
N GLY A 229 -17.25 15.93 15.60
CA GLY A 229 -18.00 16.86 16.45
C GLY A 229 -17.89 16.56 17.95
N LEU A 230 -16.90 15.77 18.36
CA LEU A 230 -16.69 15.38 19.76
C LEU A 230 -15.87 16.46 20.50
N PRO A 231 -16.31 16.88 21.71
CA PRO A 231 -15.58 17.83 22.53
C PRO A 231 -14.38 17.18 23.21
N ASP A 232 -13.31 17.95 23.40
CA ASP A 232 -12.11 17.49 24.07
C ASP A 232 -12.24 17.51 25.61
N ASN A 233 -12.75 16.41 26.17
CA ASN A 233 -12.97 16.24 27.61
C ASN A 233 -11.71 15.77 28.38
N ARG A 234 -10.51 15.78 27.77
CA ARG A 234 -9.28 15.29 28.43
C ARG A 234 -8.86 16.19 29.60
N GLU A 235 -8.65 15.59 30.77
CA GLU A 235 -7.77 16.18 31.76
C GLU A 235 -6.32 16.23 31.22
N PRO A 236 -5.56 17.31 31.45
CA PRO A 236 -4.17 17.40 31.00
C PRO A 236 -3.30 16.45 31.83
N ARG A 237 -2.95 15.27 31.27
CA ARG A 237 -2.07 14.30 31.93
C ARG A 237 -0.72 14.94 32.29
N HIS A 238 -0.50 15.15 33.59
CA HIS A 238 0.75 15.71 34.12
C HIS A 238 1.98 14.82 33.88
N ASP A 239 1.77 13.52 33.60
CA ASP A 239 2.82 12.56 33.22
C ASP A 239 3.21 12.64 31.73
N GLY A 240 2.75 13.67 31.03
CA GLY A 240 2.99 13.90 29.60
C GLY A 240 4.47 13.91 29.23
N LEU A 241 4.77 13.43 28.01
CA LEU A 241 6.13 13.30 27.48
C LEU A 241 6.91 14.63 27.61
N PRO A 242 8.25 14.59 27.70
CA PRO A 242 9.09 15.79 27.66
C PRO A 242 9.20 16.33 26.22
N VAL A 243 8.04 16.65 25.62
CA VAL A 243 7.84 17.11 24.23
C VAL A 243 8.77 18.28 23.90
N SER A 244 8.98 19.19 24.85
CA SER A 244 9.91 20.31 24.71
C SER A 244 11.37 19.89 24.53
N SER A 245 11.86 18.85 25.19
CA SER A 245 13.26 18.42 25.04
C SER A 245 13.50 17.53 23.82
N VAL A 246 12.45 16.85 23.32
CA VAL A 246 12.53 15.99 22.13
C VAL A 246 12.26 16.75 20.82
N LEU A 247 11.51 17.87 20.84
CA LEU A 247 11.29 18.72 19.66
C LEU A 247 12.38 19.79 19.44
N LEU A 248 13.19 20.11 20.44
CA LEU A 248 14.27 21.10 20.29
C LEU A 248 15.38 20.71 19.28
N PRO A 249 15.77 19.42 19.11
CA PRO A 249 16.77 19.02 18.12
C PRO A 249 16.30 19.06 16.66
N ASP A 250 15.04 18.73 16.38
CA ASP A 250 14.48 18.70 15.02
C ASP A 250 13.18 19.53 14.92
N PRO A 251 13.22 20.73 14.30
CA PRO A 251 12.04 21.60 14.17
C PRO A 251 10.97 21.02 13.24
N TRP A 252 11.32 20.04 12.39
CA TRP A 252 10.40 19.40 11.45
C TRP A 252 9.65 18.21 12.05
N LEU A 253 10.03 17.70 13.22
CA LEU A 253 9.39 16.51 13.81
C LEU A 253 7.89 16.72 14.05
N LEU A 254 7.49 17.91 14.52
CA LEU A 254 6.08 18.29 14.72
C LEU A 254 5.33 18.50 13.39
N PHE A 255 6.01 18.92 12.32
CA PHE A 255 5.42 19.04 10.98
C PHE A 255 5.08 17.66 10.41
N ARG A 256 6.01 16.70 10.52
CA ARG A 256 5.80 15.31 10.06
C ARG A 256 4.71 14.62 10.88
N ALA A 257 4.76 14.74 12.21
CA ALA A 257 3.75 14.15 13.10
C ALA A 257 2.34 14.69 12.83
N ALA A 258 2.20 16.00 12.55
CA ALA A 258 0.91 16.59 12.21
C ALA A 258 0.39 16.16 10.81
N ASP A 259 1.26 15.82 9.85
CA ASP A 259 0.80 15.27 8.58
C ASP A 259 0.44 13.79 8.66
N ASP A 260 1.22 12.99 9.38
CA ASP A 260 0.91 11.58 9.63
C ASP A 260 -0.36 11.39 10.46
N ALA A 261 -0.61 12.27 11.43
CA ALA A 261 -1.86 12.35 12.18
C ALA A 261 -3.07 12.70 11.28
N ARG A 262 -2.87 13.61 10.32
CA ARG A 262 -3.88 13.94 9.30
C ARG A 262 -4.18 12.72 8.41
N ARG A 263 -3.15 12.06 7.88
CA ARG A 263 -3.26 10.84 7.06
C ARG A 263 -4.00 9.73 7.81
N ALA A 264 -3.74 9.58 9.11
CA ALA A 264 -4.45 8.63 9.98
C ALA A 264 -5.95 8.95 10.12
N ALA A 265 -6.28 10.22 10.38
CA ALA A 265 -7.66 10.66 10.53
C ALA A 265 -8.45 10.53 9.21
N GLU A 266 -7.84 10.89 8.08
CA GLU A 266 -8.43 10.74 6.75
C GLU A 266 -8.66 9.26 6.38
N TRP A 267 -7.68 8.38 6.61
CA TRP A 267 -7.79 6.94 6.31
C TRP A 267 -8.91 6.26 7.12
N LEU A 268 -9.11 6.67 8.39
CA LEU A 268 -10.19 6.16 9.24
C LEU A 268 -11.56 6.68 8.78
N LEU A 269 -11.69 7.99 8.51
CA LEU A 269 -12.96 8.60 8.10
C LEU A 269 -13.40 8.23 6.68
N ALA A 270 -12.50 7.72 5.84
CA ALA A 270 -12.83 7.19 4.51
C ALA A 270 -13.54 5.81 4.56
N ARG A 271 -13.65 5.17 5.74
CA ARG A 271 -14.31 3.88 5.92
C ARG A 271 -15.82 4.06 6.11
N GLY A 272 -16.60 3.70 5.09
CA GLY A 272 -18.07 3.80 5.12
C GLY A 272 -18.75 2.82 6.09
N PRO A 273 -20.02 3.08 6.47
CA PRO A 273 -20.78 2.21 7.35
C PRO A 273 -21.14 0.87 6.68
N VAL A 274 -21.10 -0.20 7.48
CA VAL A 274 -21.39 -1.57 7.02
C VAL A 274 -22.90 -1.79 6.88
N MET A 275 -23.35 -2.35 5.75
CA MET A 275 -24.76 -2.64 5.47
C MET A 275 -25.28 -3.84 6.26
N GLY A 276 -26.51 -3.74 6.78
CA GLY A 276 -27.15 -4.76 7.61
C GLY A 276 -27.56 -6.03 6.85
N GLU A 277 -27.79 -7.12 7.59
CA GLU A 277 -28.13 -8.43 7.03
C GLU A 277 -29.45 -8.43 6.26
N VAL A 278 -30.50 -7.79 6.80
CA VAL A 278 -31.82 -7.68 6.14
C VAL A 278 -31.75 -6.87 4.85
N ASP A 279 -31.02 -5.75 4.85
CA ASP A 279 -30.81 -4.92 3.65
C ASP A 279 -30.01 -5.66 2.58
N THR A 280 -29.03 -6.47 3.01
CA THR A 280 -28.24 -7.34 2.12
C THR A 280 -29.13 -8.42 1.50
N TRP A 281 -29.93 -9.13 2.31
CA TRP A 281 -30.87 -10.16 1.85
C TRP A 281 -31.87 -9.61 0.81
N LEU A 282 -32.47 -8.45 1.10
CA LEU A 282 -33.43 -7.79 0.19
C LEU A 282 -32.78 -7.36 -1.12
N LYS A 283 -31.57 -6.77 -1.09
CA LYS A 283 -30.85 -6.38 -2.31
C LYS A 283 -30.45 -7.58 -3.16
N MET A 284 -29.98 -8.66 -2.54
CA MET A 284 -29.65 -9.90 -3.24
C MET A 284 -30.90 -10.51 -3.91
N ALA A 285 -32.04 -10.55 -3.22
CA ALA A 285 -33.30 -11.01 -3.81
C ALA A 285 -33.74 -10.14 -5.01
N ALA A 286 -33.62 -8.81 -4.90
CA ALA A 286 -33.93 -7.89 -5.99
C ALA A 286 -32.98 -8.04 -7.21
N PHE A 287 -31.69 -8.27 -6.98
CA PHE A 287 -30.74 -8.59 -8.05
C PHE A 287 -31.12 -9.88 -8.77
N LEU A 288 -31.38 -10.96 -8.03
CA LEU A 288 -31.73 -12.26 -8.62
C LEU A 288 -33.00 -12.22 -9.49
N LEU A 289 -34.02 -11.46 -9.06
CA LEU A 289 -35.25 -11.25 -9.82
C LEU A 289 -35.03 -10.45 -11.11
N SER A 290 -34.31 -9.33 -11.01
CA SER A 290 -34.11 -8.42 -12.14
C SER A 290 -33.10 -8.96 -13.16
N HIS A 291 -32.01 -9.60 -12.72
CA HIS A 291 -30.96 -10.12 -13.60
C HIS A 291 -31.40 -11.36 -14.38
N HIS A 292 -32.01 -12.34 -13.70
CA HIS A 292 -32.31 -13.65 -14.32
C HIS A 292 -33.75 -13.80 -14.85
N TYR A 293 -34.71 -12.99 -14.38
CA TYR A 293 -36.11 -13.07 -14.81
C TYR A 293 -36.67 -11.74 -15.36
N GLY A 294 -35.92 -10.64 -15.29
CA GLY A 294 -36.38 -9.32 -15.74
C GLY A 294 -37.52 -8.73 -14.90
N LEU A 295 -37.77 -9.25 -13.69
CA LEU A 295 -38.85 -8.82 -12.79
C LEU A 295 -38.36 -7.77 -11.80
N ALA A 296 -39.19 -6.76 -11.53
CA ALA A 296 -38.97 -5.83 -10.43
C ALA A 296 -39.36 -6.49 -9.09
N PRO A 297 -38.67 -6.21 -7.97
CA PRO A 297 -38.98 -6.83 -6.68
C PRO A 297 -40.42 -6.53 -6.22
N GLU A 298 -40.98 -5.38 -6.58
CA GLU A 298 -42.37 -4.97 -6.32
C GLU A 298 -43.43 -5.86 -7.00
N GLU A 299 -43.06 -6.60 -8.04
CA GLU A 299 -43.92 -7.61 -8.67
C GLU A 299 -43.99 -8.92 -7.86
N THR A 300 -43.27 -8.98 -6.74
CA THR A 300 -43.15 -10.14 -5.85
C THR A 300 -43.44 -9.80 -4.39
N LEU A 301 -43.49 -10.81 -3.53
CA LEU A 301 -43.61 -10.63 -2.08
C LEU A 301 -42.27 -10.31 -1.38
N LEU A 302 -41.13 -10.34 -2.09
CA LEU A 302 -39.78 -10.25 -1.51
C LEU A 302 -39.31 -8.82 -1.22
N THR A 303 -40.24 -7.88 -1.04
CA THR A 303 -39.99 -6.47 -0.69
C THR A 303 -40.15 -6.17 0.80
N SER A 304 -40.68 -7.10 1.60
CA SER A 304 -40.96 -6.84 3.02
C SER A 304 -39.78 -7.19 3.95
N PRO A 305 -39.20 -6.24 4.71
CA PRO A 305 -38.14 -6.53 5.67
C PRO A 305 -38.56 -7.54 6.75
N VAL A 306 -39.85 -7.55 7.13
CA VAL A 306 -40.41 -8.50 8.10
C VAL A 306 -40.49 -9.92 7.52
N LEU A 307 -40.62 -10.07 6.20
CA LEU A 307 -40.54 -11.36 5.53
C LEU A 307 -39.08 -11.81 5.36
N ALA A 308 -38.19 -10.91 4.96
CA ALA A 308 -36.76 -11.18 4.85
C ALA A 308 -36.15 -11.64 6.19
N GLN A 309 -36.45 -10.95 7.31
CA GLN A 309 -36.02 -11.39 8.64
C GLN A 309 -36.51 -12.81 8.95
N ARG A 310 -37.79 -13.14 8.68
CA ARG A 310 -38.32 -14.49 8.89
C ARG A 310 -37.66 -15.55 8.01
N HIS A 311 -37.20 -15.18 6.81
CA HIS A 311 -36.40 -16.06 5.97
C HIS A 311 -35.02 -16.29 6.57
N ILE A 312 -34.33 -15.24 7.04
CA ILE A 312 -33.05 -15.33 7.77
C ILE A 312 -33.20 -16.22 9.02
N ASP A 313 -34.19 -15.95 9.87
CA ASP A 313 -34.53 -16.73 11.08
C ASP A 313 -34.81 -18.21 10.78
N SER A 314 -35.23 -18.53 9.54
CA SER A 314 -35.54 -19.89 9.07
C SER A 314 -34.42 -20.53 8.24
N GLY A 315 -33.28 -19.87 8.05
CA GLY A 315 -32.17 -20.35 7.21
C GLY A 315 -32.48 -20.38 5.70
N ILE A 316 -33.39 -19.54 5.22
CA ILE A 316 -33.80 -19.46 3.81
C ILE A 316 -33.03 -18.32 3.14
N THR A 317 -32.19 -18.66 2.16
CA THR A 317 -31.42 -17.67 1.39
C THR A 317 -32.28 -16.96 0.33
N PRO A 318 -31.87 -15.77 -0.16
CA PRO A 318 -32.51 -15.11 -1.30
C PRO A 318 -32.74 -16.04 -2.51
N LEU A 319 -31.74 -16.84 -2.88
CA LEU A 319 -31.79 -17.83 -3.95
C LEU A 319 -32.90 -18.87 -3.73
N MET A 320 -33.00 -19.41 -2.52
CA MET A 320 -34.04 -20.38 -2.16
C MET A 320 -35.45 -19.79 -2.31
N ALA A 321 -35.63 -18.52 -1.90
CA ALA A 321 -36.91 -17.82 -2.01
C ALA A 321 -37.28 -17.54 -3.48
N VAL A 322 -36.33 -17.07 -4.30
CA VAL A 322 -36.54 -16.78 -5.73
C VAL A 322 -36.83 -18.06 -6.53
N ASN A 323 -36.03 -19.12 -6.36
CA ASN A 323 -36.27 -20.42 -7.01
C ASN A 323 -37.64 -21.02 -6.64
N ALA A 324 -38.09 -20.87 -5.39
CA ALA A 324 -39.42 -21.32 -4.97
C ALA A 324 -40.55 -20.59 -5.72
N LEU A 325 -40.44 -19.26 -5.85
CA LEU A 325 -41.43 -18.46 -6.61
C LEU A 325 -41.39 -18.80 -8.11
N ALA A 326 -40.20 -18.90 -8.71
CA ALA A 326 -40.03 -19.26 -10.12
C ALA A 326 -40.66 -20.61 -10.46
N ARG A 327 -40.53 -21.62 -9.59
CA ARG A 327 -41.20 -22.93 -9.72
C ARG A 327 -42.73 -22.84 -9.63
N ILE A 328 -43.26 -22.05 -8.69
CA ILE A 328 -44.70 -21.90 -8.44
C ILE A 328 -45.38 -21.19 -9.62
N TYR A 329 -44.80 -20.10 -10.11
CA TYR A 329 -45.37 -19.25 -11.16
C TYR A 329 -44.89 -19.60 -12.58
N ARG A 330 -43.90 -20.49 -12.71
CA ARG A 330 -43.29 -20.94 -13.99
C ARG A 330 -42.68 -19.79 -14.79
N TRP A 331 -41.82 -19.00 -14.13
CA TRP A 331 -41.07 -17.93 -14.80
C TRP A 331 -40.01 -18.50 -15.76
N GLU A 332 -39.90 -17.91 -16.94
CA GLU A 332 -38.83 -18.20 -17.92
C GLU A 332 -37.63 -17.28 -17.67
N ARG A 333 -36.40 -17.79 -17.82
CA ARG A 333 -35.17 -17.02 -17.61
C ARG A 333 -34.84 -16.12 -18.81
N THR A 334 -34.44 -14.89 -18.53
CA THR A 334 -34.12 -13.86 -19.53
C THR A 334 -32.65 -13.81 -19.92
N ASP A 335 -31.77 -14.38 -19.10
CA ASP A 335 -30.30 -14.36 -19.25
C ASP A 335 -29.76 -15.50 -20.14
N LEU A 336 -30.55 -16.55 -20.39
CA LEU A 336 -30.14 -17.72 -21.18
C LEU A 336 -30.30 -17.51 -22.69
N ALA A 337 -29.19 -17.30 -23.39
CA ALA A 337 -29.17 -17.14 -24.84
C ALA A 337 -29.55 -18.44 -25.59
N GLN A 338 -30.67 -18.39 -26.32
CA GLN A 338 -31.21 -19.43 -27.21
C GLN A 338 -31.61 -20.77 -26.56
N ARG A 339 -32.87 -20.84 -26.06
CA ARG A 339 -33.68 -22.07 -25.94
C ARG A 339 -32.92 -23.35 -25.54
N ALA A 340 -32.42 -23.37 -24.32
CA ALA A 340 -32.24 -24.64 -23.62
C ALA A 340 -33.58 -25.41 -23.64
N LEU A 341 -33.54 -26.75 -23.81
CA LEU A 341 -34.75 -27.59 -23.84
C LEU A 341 -35.39 -27.76 -22.46
N PHE A 342 -34.71 -27.31 -21.41
CA PHE A 342 -35.14 -27.31 -20.02
C PHE A 342 -34.77 -25.96 -19.41
N THR A 343 -35.62 -25.42 -18.53
CA THR A 343 -35.28 -24.22 -17.75
C THR A 343 -34.31 -24.61 -16.65
N GLU A 344 -33.09 -24.08 -16.68
CA GLU A 344 -32.12 -24.26 -15.59
C GLU A 344 -32.50 -23.34 -14.42
N GLU A 345 -32.65 -23.94 -13.24
CA GLU A 345 -32.89 -23.22 -11.98
C GLU A 345 -31.66 -22.36 -11.62
N LEU A 346 -31.83 -21.38 -10.73
CA LEU A 346 -30.69 -20.57 -10.28
C LEU A 346 -29.75 -21.43 -9.42
N SER A 347 -28.46 -21.39 -9.74
CA SER A 347 -27.40 -22.09 -9.01
C SER A 347 -26.86 -21.26 -7.83
N PRO A 348 -26.08 -21.85 -6.90
CA PRO A 348 -25.36 -21.09 -5.87
C PRO A 348 -24.49 -19.97 -6.44
N ASP A 349 -23.95 -20.12 -7.65
CA ASP A 349 -23.16 -19.09 -8.34
C ASP A 349 -23.97 -17.81 -8.63
N SER A 350 -25.30 -17.95 -8.79
CA SER A 350 -26.21 -16.81 -8.93
C SER A 350 -26.29 -16.01 -7.62
N GLU A 351 -26.25 -16.70 -6.47
CA GLU A 351 -26.22 -16.07 -5.14
C GLU A 351 -24.85 -15.44 -4.85
N LEU A 352 -23.76 -16.06 -5.31
CA LEU A 352 -22.42 -15.45 -5.28
C LEU A 352 -22.33 -14.20 -6.16
N LEU A 353 -22.94 -14.21 -7.35
CA LEU A 353 -23.01 -13.03 -8.24
C LEU A 353 -23.84 -11.90 -7.61
N ALA A 354 -24.99 -12.22 -7.01
CA ALA A 354 -25.79 -11.26 -6.25
C ALA A 354 -25.03 -10.69 -5.05
N LEU A 355 -24.18 -11.49 -4.39
CA LEU A 355 -23.30 -11.02 -3.32
C LEU A 355 -22.15 -10.16 -3.86
N ALA A 356 -21.63 -10.44 -5.06
CA ALA A 356 -20.60 -9.64 -5.73
C ALA A 356 -21.06 -8.22 -6.01
N GLU A 357 -22.27 -8.06 -6.54
CA GLU A 357 -22.85 -6.75 -6.87
C GLU A 357 -23.22 -5.96 -5.60
N THR A 358 -23.69 -6.65 -4.55
CA THR A 358 -24.25 -5.99 -3.36
C THR A 358 -23.24 -5.74 -2.24
N ARG A 359 -22.28 -6.64 -2.04
CA ARG A 359 -21.25 -6.63 -0.98
C ARG A 359 -20.00 -7.42 -1.41
N PRO A 360 -19.21 -6.95 -2.40
CA PRO A 360 -18.04 -7.68 -2.91
C PRO A 360 -17.00 -7.98 -1.83
N GLU A 361 -16.94 -7.20 -0.75
CA GLU A 361 -16.06 -7.43 0.39
C GLU A 361 -16.42 -8.69 1.21
N LEU A 362 -17.65 -9.20 1.12
CA LEU A 362 -18.05 -10.47 1.75
C LEU A 362 -17.61 -11.72 0.95
N LEU A 363 -17.32 -11.59 -0.35
CA LEU A 363 -16.85 -12.71 -1.17
C LEU A 363 -15.43 -13.18 -0.81
N TYR A 364 -14.71 -12.45 0.05
CA TYR A 364 -13.46 -12.93 0.65
C TYR A 364 -13.65 -14.26 1.40
N CYS A 365 -14.88 -14.55 1.84
CA CYS A 365 -15.26 -15.72 2.64
C CYS A 365 -15.83 -16.91 1.82
N LEU A 366 -16.12 -16.72 0.52
CA LEU A 366 -16.87 -17.70 -0.29
C LEU A 366 -16.17 -18.05 -1.62
N ARG A 367 -14.95 -18.59 -1.50
CA ARG A 367 -14.45 -19.55 -2.50
C ARG A 367 -14.35 -20.91 -1.81
N GLN A 368 -15.37 -21.74 -1.98
CA GLN A 368 -15.28 -23.16 -1.70
C GLN A 368 -14.65 -23.87 -2.91
N TYR A 369 -13.90 -24.95 -2.67
CA TYR A 369 -13.17 -25.70 -3.69
C TYR A 369 -14.12 -26.73 -4.34
N GLY A 370 -14.39 -26.66 -5.65
CA GLY A 370 -15.30 -27.64 -6.28
C GLY A 370 -14.81 -29.09 -6.16
N GLU A 371 -15.60 -29.97 -5.55
CA GLU A 371 -15.31 -31.39 -5.37
C GLU A 371 -14.94 -32.11 -6.68
N ASN A 372 -14.06 -33.11 -6.61
CA ASN A 372 -13.73 -33.95 -7.75
C ASN A 372 -14.94 -34.80 -8.19
N SER A 373 -15.55 -34.44 -9.33
CA SER A 373 -16.41 -35.37 -10.09
C SER A 373 -15.72 -35.80 -11.38
N ASP A 374 -15.28 -37.06 -11.42
CA ASP A 374 -14.60 -37.63 -12.59
C ASP A 374 -15.55 -37.70 -13.81
N ALA A 375 -15.30 -36.88 -14.82
CA ALA A 375 -16.00 -36.91 -16.10
C ALA A 375 -15.06 -36.61 -17.28
N GLU A 376 -14.50 -37.66 -17.90
CA GLU A 376 -13.70 -37.55 -19.13
C GLU A 376 -14.48 -36.83 -20.24
N THR A 377 -14.13 -35.58 -20.52
CA THR A 377 -14.72 -34.82 -21.64
C THR A 377 -13.65 -34.20 -22.51
N THR A 378 -13.21 -34.94 -23.53
CA THR A 378 -12.30 -34.41 -24.56
C THR A 378 -13.02 -33.37 -25.43
N SER A 379 -12.65 -32.09 -25.30
CA SER A 379 -13.04 -31.03 -26.24
C SER A 379 -11.80 -30.34 -26.84
N ARG A 380 -11.96 -29.84 -28.07
CA ARG A 380 -10.82 -29.50 -28.95
C ARG A 380 -10.35 -28.07 -28.73
N SER A 381 -9.03 -27.88 -28.79
CA SER A 381 -8.43 -26.56 -29.06
C SER A 381 -9.07 -25.91 -30.29
N SER A 382 -9.58 -24.69 -30.12
CA SER A 382 -9.88 -23.77 -31.20
C SER A 382 -8.68 -22.83 -31.40
N THR A 383 -8.18 -22.75 -32.62
CA THR A 383 -7.02 -21.90 -32.95
C THR A 383 -7.45 -20.44 -33.14
N ALA A 384 -7.59 -19.70 -32.03
CA ALA A 384 -7.50 -18.25 -32.05
C ALA A 384 -6.05 -17.82 -32.32
N ALA A 385 -5.84 -16.68 -32.99
CA ALA A 385 -4.50 -16.14 -33.20
C ALA A 385 -3.97 -15.51 -31.91
N LEU A 386 -2.74 -15.83 -31.53
CA LEU A 386 -2.10 -15.27 -30.33
C LEU A 386 -2.02 -13.72 -30.43
N PRO A 387 -2.48 -12.98 -29.41
CA PRO A 387 -2.30 -11.54 -29.37
C PRO A 387 -0.81 -11.22 -29.22
N LEU A 388 -0.26 -10.44 -30.15
CA LEU A 388 1.09 -9.90 -30.02
C LEU A 388 0.99 -8.46 -29.50
N LEU A 389 1.73 -8.17 -28.43
CA LEU A 389 1.89 -6.81 -27.89
C LEU A 389 2.23 -5.80 -29.01
N PRO A 390 1.52 -4.66 -29.10
CA PRO A 390 1.75 -3.65 -30.13
C PRO A 390 3.20 -3.12 -30.11
N PRO A 391 3.70 -2.58 -31.23
CA PRO A 391 5.00 -1.91 -31.25
C PRO A 391 4.93 -0.61 -30.42
N PRO A 392 5.99 -0.25 -29.69
CA PRO A 392 6.01 0.99 -28.91
C PRO A 392 5.96 2.23 -29.81
N VAL A 393 5.21 3.24 -29.39
CA VAL A 393 5.17 4.55 -30.06
C VAL A 393 6.42 5.33 -29.64
N ALA A 394 7.26 5.67 -30.62
CA ALA A 394 8.41 6.55 -30.43
C ALA A 394 8.17 7.86 -31.16
N GLU A 395 7.68 8.88 -30.45
CA GLU A 395 7.55 10.23 -30.99
C GLU A 395 8.86 11.01 -30.85
N GLU A 396 9.62 11.12 -31.94
CA GLU A 396 10.61 12.18 -32.10
C GLU A 396 9.87 13.47 -32.53
N GLY A 397 9.53 14.32 -31.56
CA GLY A 397 8.75 15.54 -31.78
C GLY A 397 9.40 16.79 -31.16
N ASP A 398 9.78 17.75 -32.00
CA ASP A 398 10.36 19.04 -31.60
C ASP A 398 9.26 20.11 -31.57
N GLY A 399 9.09 20.83 -30.46
CA GLY A 399 8.09 21.91 -30.35
C GLY A 399 7.66 22.25 -28.91
N ALA A 400 7.43 23.53 -28.64
CA ALA A 400 6.98 24.02 -27.33
C ALA A 400 5.81 25.02 -27.46
N ALA A 401 4.72 24.77 -26.72
CA ALA A 401 3.76 25.78 -26.25
C ALA A 401 2.80 25.18 -25.21
N ASN A 402 2.27 26.07 -24.36
CA ASN A 402 1.16 26.01 -23.40
C ASN A 402 -0.04 25.09 -23.83
N ASP A 403 -0.93 24.61 -22.95
CA ASP A 403 -1.55 25.29 -21.79
C ASP A 403 -2.29 24.31 -20.85
N ASP A 404 -2.82 24.81 -19.73
CA ASP A 404 -3.85 24.23 -18.82
C ASP A 404 -3.85 22.73 -18.41
N GLY A 405 -3.90 22.48 -17.09
CA GLY A 405 -4.30 21.20 -16.48
C GLY A 405 -5.78 21.18 -16.05
N PRO A 406 -6.25 20.26 -15.18
CA PRO A 406 -5.47 19.32 -14.37
C PRO A 406 -5.86 17.84 -14.52
N ASP A 407 -4.89 16.96 -14.27
CA ASP A 407 -4.97 15.73 -13.46
C ASP A 407 -3.52 15.22 -13.31
N GLU A 408 -3.17 14.58 -12.18
CA GLU A 408 -1.85 13.94 -11.98
C GLU A 408 -2.01 12.42 -12.12
N PRO A 409 -1.74 11.83 -13.31
CA PRO A 409 -1.75 10.38 -13.49
C PRO A 409 -0.44 9.75 -12.98
N ASP A 410 -0.58 8.70 -12.20
CA ASP A 410 0.40 7.67 -11.81
C ASP A 410 1.91 7.96 -11.89
N ASP A 411 2.55 7.80 -10.73
CA ASP A 411 4.00 7.69 -10.46
C ASP A 411 4.73 6.52 -11.20
N ASN A 412 4.09 5.89 -12.18
CA ASN A 412 4.52 4.63 -12.81
C ASN A 412 5.34 4.80 -14.11
N VAL A 413 5.30 5.96 -14.78
CA VAL A 413 6.04 6.16 -16.05
C VAL A 413 7.51 6.52 -15.80
N VAL A 414 8.28 5.54 -15.32
CA VAL A 414 9.75 5.63 -15.26
C VAL A 414 10.31 5.64 -16.68
N ALA A 415 10.76 6.81 -17.14
CA ALA A 415 11.36 6.98 -18.47
C ALA A 415 12.58 6.05 -18.65
N LEU A 416 12.42 4.99 -19.45
CA LEU A 416 13.34 3.85 -19.55
C LEU A 416 14.75 4.27 -20.04
N PRO A 417 15.77 4.39 -19.17
CA PRO A 417 17.05 5.04 -19.53
C PRO A 417 17.86 4.26 -20.57
N TRP A 418 17.59 2.95 -20.67
CA TRP A 418 18.20 2.02 -21.61
C TRP A 418 17.49 1.96 -22.97
N ALA A 419 16.28 2.50 -23.13
CA ALA A 419 15.55 2.40 -24.40
C ALA A 419 16.31 3.06 -25.56
N ALA A 420 16.87 4.26 -25.32
CA ALA A 420 17.76 4.96 -26.25
C ALA A 420 19.14 4.28 -26.44
N ARG A 421 19.43 3.18 -25.72
CA ARG A 421 20.66 2.37 -25.80
C ARG A 421 20.41 1.02 -26.47
N ARG A 422 19.16 0.63 -26.73
CA ARG A 422 18.78 -0.70 -27.21
C ARG A 422 19.49 -1.08 -28.51
N GLY A 423 20.06 -2.28 -28.55
CA GLY A 423 20.80 -2.79 -29.70
C GLY A 423 22.21 -2.21 -29.91
N LYS A 424 22.67 -1.26 -29.09
CA LYS A 424 24.07 -0.83 -29.05
C LYS A 424 24.91 -1.88 -28.30
N THR A 425 26.18 -2.03 -28.68
CA THR A 425 27.11 -2.92 -27.97
C THR A 425 27.37 -2.38 -26.56
N ASN A 426 27.11 -3.20 -25.54
CA ASN A 426 27.36 -2.85 -24.14
C ASN A 426 28.89 -2.80 -23.87
N PRO A 427 29.45 -1.63 -23.48
CA PRO A 427 30.90 -1.48 -23.33
C PRO A 427 31.46 -2.24 -22.13
N HIS A 428 30.66 -2.40 -21.07
CA HIS A 428 31.09 -3.00 -19.80
C HIS A 428 31.43 -4.49 -19.92
N ILE A 429 30.98 -5.16 -21.00
CA ILE A 429 31.42 -6.52 -21.35
C ILE A 429 32.93 -6.55 -21.61
N GLN A 430 33.47 -5.59 -22.37
CA GLN A 430 34.91 -5.53 -22.67
C GLN A 430 35.72 -5.10 -21.45
N GLU A 431 35.17 -4.20 -20.63
CA GLU A 431 35.74 -3.79 -19.34
C GLU A 431 35.86 -4.97 -18.38
N PHE A 432 34.78 -5.73 -18.19
CA PHE A 432 34.77 -6.95 -17.38
C PHE A 432 35.81 -7.95 -17.89
N VAL A 433 35.83 -8.26 -19.20
CA VAL A 433 36.79 -9.22 -19.78
C VAL A 433 38.24 -8.76 -19.59
N SER A 434 38.52 -7.47 -19.76
CA SER A 434 39.85 -6.88 -19.55
C SER A 434 40.30 -7.00 -18.08
N LEU A 435 39.45 -6.55 -17.15
CA LEU A 435 39.72 -6.61 -15.72
C LEU A 435 39.84 -8.06 -15.23
N PHE A 436 38.95 -8.95 -15.69
CA PHE A 436 38.95 -10.38 -15.38
C PHE A 436 40.29 -11.01 -15.75
N ASN A 437 40.77 -10.81 -16.98
CA ASN A 437 42.02 -11.37 -17.45
C ASN A 437 43.27 -10.84 -16.71
N SER A 438 43.17 -9.68 -16.05
CA SER A 438 44.23 -9.17 -15.16
C SER A 438 44.29 -9.84 -13.78
N ILE A 439 43.17 -10.42 -13.32
CA ILE A 439 43.05 -11.05 -12.00
C ILE A 439 43.67 -12.44 -12.02
N ALA A 440 44.68 -12.66 -11.17
CA ALA A 440 45.35 -13.94 -10.97
C ALA A 440 45.60 -14.73 -12.28
N PRO A 441 46.39 -14.20 -13.24
CA PRO A 441 46.49 -14.73 -14.60
C PRO A 441 47.12 -16.13 -14.71
N HIS A 442 47.64 -16.68 -13.62
CA HIS A 442 48.19 -18.04 -13.52
C HIS A 442 47.20 -19.07 -12.95
N GLU A 443 46.05 -18.63 -12.42
CA GLU A 443 44.98 -19.49 -11.94
C GLU A 443 44.07 -19.96 -13.09
N ASN A 444 43.38 -21.08 -12.90
CA ASN A 444 42.39 -21.57 -13.86
C ASN A 444 41.26 -20.54 -14.05
N ARG A 445 41.02 -20.08 -15.29
CA ARG A 445 40.03 -19.02 -15.59
C ARG A 445 38.61 -19.37 -15.12
N TRP A 446 38.19 -20.63 -15.26
CA TRP A 446 36.90 -21.08 -14.73
C TRP A 446 36.82 -20.93 -13.21
N GLN A 447 37.92 -21.26 -12.50
CA GLN A 447 37.98 -21.14 -11.05
C GLN A 447 37.96 -19.67 -10.58
N VAL A 448 38.64 -18.76 -11.31
CA VAL A 448 38.59 -17.32 -11.04
C VAL A 448 37.16 -16.78 -11.23
N PHE A 449 36.47 -17.17 -12.31
CA PHE A 449 35.09 -16.75 -12.56
C PHE A 449 34.10 -17.36 -11.55
N SER A 450 34.31 -18.63 -11.18
CA SER A 450 33.52 -19.32 -10.17
C SER A 450 33.67 -18.67 -8.79
N ASP A 451 34.89 -18.32 -8.38
CA ASP A 451 35.09 -17.60 -7.11
C ASP A 451 34.54 -16.18 -7.14
N PHE A 452 34.63 -15.46 -8.27
CA PHE A 452 33.94 -14.19 -8.45
C PHE A 452 32.43 -14.32 -8.22
N ALA A 453 31.77 -15.26 -8.91
CA ALA A 453 30.33 -15.46 -8.79
C ALA A 453 29.91 -15.84 -7.36
N HIS A 454 30.64 -16.77 -6.72
CA HIS A 454 30.38 -17.13 -5.33
C HIS A 454 30.61 -15.95 -4.37
N MET A 455 31.66 -15.14 -4.57
CA MET A 455 31.96 -13.99 -3.72
C MET A 455 30.93 -12.86 -3.88
N ALA A 456 30.52 -12.56 -5.12
CA ALA A 456 29.49 -11.57 -5.41
C ALA A 456 28.12 -12.00 -4.84
N ALA A 457 27.68 -13.23 -5.11
CA ALA A 457 26.43 -13.76 -4.57
C ALA A 457 26.45 -13.80 -3.02
N ALA A 458 27.57 -14.20 -2.41
CA ALA A 458 27.73 -14.20 -0.95
C ALA A 458 27.65 -12.79 -0.34
N ALA A 459 28.31 -11.79 -0.94
CA ALA A 459 28.27 -10.41 -0.47
C ALA A 459 26.85 -9.81 -0.55
N LEU A 460 26.17 -10.03 -1.68
CA LEU A 460 24.79 -9.58 -1.90
C LEU A 460 23.80 -10.26 -0.96
N TYR A 461 23.93 -11.57 -0.74
CA TYR A 461 23.07 -12.35 0.16
C TYR A 461 23.24 -11.94 1.63
N ASN A 462 24.49 -11.77 2.09
CA ASN A 462 24.78 -11.45 3.49
C ASN A 462 24.54 -9.99 3.88
N ALA A 463 24.38 -9.06 2.92
CA ALA A 463 23.92 -7.70 3.20
C ALA A 463 22.60 -7.68 4.01
N ILE A 464 21.75 -8.69 3.81
CA ILE A 464 20.50 -8.91 4.57
C ILE A 464 20.64 -10.08 5.55
N HIS A 465 21.01 -11.28 5.06
CA HIS A 465 20.88 -12.51 5.85
C HIS A 465 21.96 -12.70 6.92
N ARG A 466 23.12 -12.04 6.78
CA ARG A 466 24.25 -12.07 7.74
C ARG A 466 24.67 -13.49 8.18
N ASP A 467 24.63 -14.46 7.26
CA ASP A 467 24.89 -15.87 7.54
C ASP A 467 26.41 -16.13 7.73
N PRO A 468 26.87 -16.58 8.92
CA PRO A 468 28.29 -16.83 9.18
C PRO A 468 28.90 -17.91 8.29
N THR A 469 28.10 -18.84 7.75
CA THR A 469 28.58 -19.92 6.86
C THR A 469 28.88 -19.39 5.46
N VAL A 470 28.04 -18.47 4.96
CA VAL A 470 28.23 -17.76 3.68
C VAL A 470 29.40 -16.79 3.78
N GLU A 471 29.55 -16.08 4.91
CA GLU A 471 30.72 -15.23 5.17
C GLU A 471 32.00 -16.07 5.26
N ALA A 472 31.97 -17.23 5.90
CA ALA A 472 33.10 -18.15 5.95
C ALA A 472 33.47 -18.74 4.57
N ASP A 473 32.53 -18.88 3.63
CA ASP A 473 32.82 -19.28 2.24
C ASP A 473 33.49 -18.14 1.45
N TYR A 474 32.94 -16.92 1.54
CA TYR A 474 33.55 -15.70 0.98
C TYR A 474 34.98 -15.52 1.48
N LEU A 475 35.18 -15.58 2.81
CA LEU A 475 36.47 -15.45 3.48
C LEU A 475 37.42 -16.63 3.18
N ARG A 476 36.94 -17.76 2.68
CA ARG A 476 37.78 -18.88 2.21
C ARG A 476 38.30 -18.63 0.79
N ARG A 477 37.44 -18.10 -0.09
CA ARG A 477 37.76 -17.82 -1.50
C ARG A 477 38.69 -16.63 -1.65
N VAL A 478 38.35 -15.49 -1.04
CA VAL A 478 39.13 -14.24 -1.16
C VAL A 478 40.59 -14.41 -0.68
N LYS A 479 40.85 -15.33 0.26
CA LYS A 479 42.20 -15.66 0.76
C LYS A 479 43.13 -16.31 -0.28
N ARG A 480 42.62 -16.79 -1.42
CA ARG A 480 43.45 -17.28 -2.53
C ARG A 480 44.03 -16.14 -3.39
N TYR A 481 43.43 -14.97 -3.34
CA TYR A 481 43.76 -13.84 -4.20
C TYR A 481 44.65 -12.84 -3.46
N SER A 482 45.47 -12.08 -4.21
CA SER A 482 46.22 -10.97 -3.61
C SER A 482 45.26 -9.87 -3.13
N LYS A 483 45.71 -8.95 -2.27
CA LYS A 483 44.88 -7.80 -1.86
C LYS A 483 44.46 -6.92 -3.04
N GLU A 484 45.29 -6.81 -4.07
CA GLU A 484 44.95 -6.09 -5.29
C GLU A 484 43.90 -6.85 -6.10
N ASP A 485 44.08 -8.16 -6.29
CA ASP A 485 43.14 -9.01 -7.02
C ASP A 485 41.78 -9.08 -6.34
N ALA A 486 41.72 -9.09 -5.01
CA ALA A 486 40.48 -9.01 -4.24
C ALA A 486 39.73 -7.68 -4.47
N VAL A 487 40.43 -6.57 -4.72
CA VAL A 487 39.82 -5.27 -5.08
C VAL A 487 39.42 -5.24 -6.56
N ARG A 488 40.21 -5.85 -7.45
CA ARG A 488 39.83 -6.07 -8.86
C ARG A 488 38.57 -6.93 -8.98
N MET A 489 38.39 -7.94 -8.12
CA MET A 489 37.16 -8.76 -8.03
C MET A 489 35.92 -7.92 -7.66
N SER A 490 36.03 -6.90 -6.80
CA SER A 490 34.90 -5.97 -6.58
C SER A 490 34.66 -5.02 -7.77
N GLY A 491 35.71 -4.70 -8.55
CA GLY A 491 35.56 -3.98 -9.81
C GLY A 491 34.81 -4.79 -10.89
N LEU A 492 34.94 -6.12 -10.90
CA LEU A 492 34.11 -6.99 -11.75
C LEU A 492 32.62 -6.86 -11.41
N LEU A 493 32.27 -6.73 -10.13
CA LEU A 493 30.87 -6.55 -9.73
C LEU A 493 30.34 -5.16 -10.15
N ALA A 494 31.15 -4.11 -10.08
CA ALA A 494 30.79 -2.79 -10.62
C ALA A 494 30.49 -2.86 -12.12
N ALA A 495 31.36 -3.49 -12.92
CA ALA A 495 31.14 -3.67 -14.36
C ALA A 495 29.88 -4.51 -14.70
N VAL A 496 29.40 -5.37 -13.79
CA VAL A 496 28.10 -6.06 -13.94
C VAL A 496 26.94 -5.12 -13.63
N THR A 497 27.03 -4.29 -12.59
CA THR A 497 26.01 -3.27 -12.28
C THR A 497 25.85 -2.28 -13.43
N ASP A 498 26.95 -1.66 -13.86
CA ASP A 498 26.98 -0.69 -14.96
C ASP A 498 26.52 -1.34 -16.28
N GLY A 499 26.89 -2.61 -16.48
CA GLY A 499 26.44 -3.44 -17.59
C GLY A 499 24.92 -3.63 -17.63
N LEU A 500 24.30 -3.95 -16.50
CA LEU A 500 22.84 -4.13 -16.40
C LEU A 500 22.08 -2.79 -16.51
N GLU A 501 22.63 -1.69 -15.97
CA GLU A 501 22.06 -0.34 -16.14
C GLU A 501 22.20 0.18 -17.59
N PHE A 502 23.23 -0.23 -18.32
CA PHE A 502 23.38 0.12 -19.74
C PHE A 502 22.23 -0.46 -20.57
N SER A 503 21.87 -1.72 -20.36
CA SER A 503 20.72 -2.37 -21.01
C SER A 503 20.33 -3.69 -20.33
N PRO A 504 19.03 -3.95 -20.07
CA PRO A 504 18.57 -5.27 -19.63
C PRO A 504 18.95 -6.31 -20.69
N THR A 505 19.83 -7.22 -20.29
CA THR A 505 20.45 -8.27 -21.11
C THR A 505 20.94 -9.37 -20.19
N ASP A 506 21.07 -10.61 -20.67
CA ASP A 506 21.78 -11.66 -19.93
C ASP A 506 23.30 -11.41 -19.98
N PHE A 507 23.75 -10.41 -19.25
CA PHE A 507 25.12 -9.91 -19.22
C PHE A 507 26.10 -10.98 -18.70
N LEU A 508 25.75 -11.66 -17.61
CA LEU A 508 26.59 -12.72 -17.03
C LEU A 508 26.57 -14.03 -17.82
N GLY A 509 25.43 -14.43 -18.41
CA GLY A 509 25.37 -15.56 -19.35
C GLY A 509 26.16 -15.28 -20.63
N GLN A 510 26.04 -14.06 -21.18
CA GLN A 510 26.83 -13.61 -22.32
C GLN A 510 28.33 -13.61 -22.00
N LEU A 511 28.75 -13.18 -20.80
CA LEU A 511 30.14 -13.24 -20.37
C LEU A 511 30.65 -14.68 -20.23
N LEU A 512 29.88 -15.60 -19.65
CA LEU A 512 30.27 -17.02 -19.52
C LEU A 512 30.49 -17.67 -20.90
N MET A 513 29.65 -17.33 -21.89
CA MET A 513 29.83 -17.75 -23.28
C MET A 513 31.02 -17.06 -23.97
N THR A 514 31.19 -15.75 -23.79
CA THR A 514 32.28 -14.94 -24.41
C THR A 514 33.66 -15.35 -23.90
N LEU A 515 33.74 -15.87 -22.67
CA LEU A 515 34.96 -16.40 -22.05
C LEU A 515 35.15 -17.92 -22.28
N GLU A 516 34.24 -18.58 -23.01
CA GLU A 516 34.22 -20.02 -23.27
C GLU A 516 34.18 -20.90 -21.99
N LEU A 517 33.65 -20.37 -20.88
CA LEU A 517 33.66 -21.01 -19.55
C LEU A 517 32.44 -21.90 -19.25
N GLY A 518 31.52 -22.06 -20.22
CA GLY A 518 30.35 -22.93 -20.08
C GLY A 518 30.72 -24.43 -20.01
N ASN A 519 29.91 -25.22 -19.33
CA ASN A 519 30.14 -26.65 -19.15
C ASN A 519 29.84 -27.46 -20.42
N GLN A 520 30.86 -27.60 -21.27
CA GLN A 520 30.80 -28.33 -22.55
C GLN A 520 30.36 -29.79 -22.39
N TYR A 521 30.64 -30.45 -21.27
CA TYR A 521 30.22 -31.85 -21.02
C TYR A 521 28.73 -31.99 -20.69
N LEU A 522 28.07 -30.92 -20.23
CA LEU A 522 26.61 -30.86 -20.06
C LEU A 522 25.90 -30.25 -21.28
N GLY A 523 26.63 -29.85 -22.33
CA GLY A 523 26.06 -29.15 -23.48
C GLY A 523 25.50 -27.76 -23.14
N GLN A 524 25.99 -27.13 -22.08
CA GLN A 524 25.45 -25.88 -21.54
C GLN A 524 25.52 -24.74 -22.58
N TYR A 525 24.35 -24.31 -23.06
CA TYR A 525 24.20 -23.24 -24.03
C TYR A 525 23.04 -22.32 -23.60
N PHE A 526 23.28 -21.02 -23.49
CA PHE A 526 22.29 -20.06 -23.01
C PHE A 526 21.38 -19.62 -24.15
N THR A 527 20.08 -19.51 -23.87
CA THR A 527 19.08 -19.04 -24.84
C THR A 527 19.47 -17.65 -25.37
N PRO A 528 19.68 -17.47 -26.69
CA PRO A 528 20.08 -16.17 -27.23
C PRO A 528 19.06 -15.10 -26.85
N TYR A 529 19.50 -14.02 -26.21
CA TYR A 529 18.62 -13.09 -25.48
C TYR A 529 17.42 -12.55 -26.29
N ARG A 530 17.57 -12.36 -27.61
CA ARG A 530 16.46 -11.96 -28.50
C ARG A 530 15.32 -12.99 -28.60
N VAL A 531 15.62 -14.27 -28.43
CA VAL A 531 14.63 -15.37 -28.37
C VAL A 531 13.93 -15.34 -27.02
N SER A 532 14.68 -15.17 -25.92
CA SER A 532 14.11 -14.99 -24.57
C SER A 532 13.13 -13.82 -24.52
N TYR A 533 13.52 -12.67 -25.09
CA TYR A 533 12.68 -11.48 -25.21
C TYR A 533 11.44 -11.67 -26.12
N MET A 534 11.57 -12.41 -27.22
CA MET A 534 10.40 -12.78 -28.04
C MET A 534 9.42 -13.65 -27.24
N MET A 535 9.92 -14.68 -26.55
CA MET A 535 9.12 -15.58 -25.72
C MET A 535 8.47 -14.84 -24.54
N ALA A 536 9.19 -13.92 -23.90
CA ALA A 536 8.67 -13.06 -22.85
C ALA A 536 7.46 -12.25 -23.34
N ARG A 537 7.57 -11.50 -24.45
CA ARG A 537 6.44 -10.70 -24.98
C ARG A 537 5.24 -11.56 -25.38
N MET A 538 5.45 -12.79 -25.85
CA MET A 538 4.37 -13.72 -26.16
C MET A 538 3.69 -14.24 -24.89
N ASN A 539 4.44 -14.67 -23.89
CA ASN A 539 3.90 -15.17 -22.61
C ASN A 539 3.27 -14.06 -21.75
N MET A 540 3.68 -12.80 -21.92
CA MET A 540 3.10 -11.66 -21.22
C MET A 540 1.76 -11.21 -21.82
N ALA A 541 1.54 -11.34 -23.13
CA ALA A 541 0.30 -10.87 -23.76
C ALA A 541 -0.97 -11.49 -23.15
N ASP A 542 -0.91 -12.76 -22.75
CA ASP A 542 -2.01 -13.47 -22.08
C ASP A 542 -2.13 -13.16 -20.56
N ARG A 543 -1.20 -12.39 -19.99
CA ARG A 543 -1.07 -12.13 -18.54
C ARG A 543 -1.15 -10.66 -18.14
N LEU A 544 -0.84 -9.72 -19.04
CA LEU A 544 -0.98 -8.29 -18.77
C LEU A 544 -2.42 -7.89 -18.41
N PRO A 545 -3.49 -8.45 -19.04
CA PRO A 545 -4.86 -8.17 -18.60
C PRO A 545 -5.11 -8.45 -17.11
N GLU A 546 -4.48 -9.47 -16.52
CA GLU A 546 -4.60 -9.77 -15.08
C GLU A 546 -3.94 -8.72 -14.17
N LEU A 547 -3.07 -7.87 -14.72
CA LEU A 547 -2.49 -6.70 -14.05
C LEU A 547 -3.18 -5.39 -14.44
N GLU A 548 -3.85 -5.35 -15.59
CA GLU A 548 -4.58 -4.23 -16.17
C GLU A 548 -5.97 -4.07 -15.54
N ASP A 549 -6.65 -5.19 -15.24
CA ASP A 549 -7.94 -5.24 -14.55
C ASP A 549 -7.83 -5.28 -13.01
N GLY A 550 -6.61 -5.39 -12.49
CA GLY A 550 -6.33 -5.48 -11.05
C GLY A 550 -6.69 -6.81 -10.39
N SER A 551 -7.06 -7.85 -11.15
CA SER A 551 -7.36 -9.20 -10.63
C SER A 551 -6.13 -9.88 -9.99
N ARG A 552 -4.92 -9.41 -10.31
CA ARG A 552 -3.69 -9.66 -9.56
C ARG A 552 -2.88 -8.40 -9.31
N GLU A 553 -2.32 -8.31 -8.10
CA GLU A 553 -1.26 -7.34 -7.76
C GLU A 553 0.07 -7.62 -8.50
N TYR A 554 0.32 -8.88 -8.87
CA TYR A 554 1.59 -9.33 -9.47
C TYR A 554 1.43 -10.64 -10.26
N ILE A 555 2.37 -10.88 -11.18
CA ILE A 555 2.53 -12.17 -11.88
C ILE A 555 3.68 -12.99 -11.28
N THR A 556 3.51 -14.31 -11.28
CA THR A 556 4.60 -15.26 -10.98
C THR A 556 5.20 -15.80 -12.27
N VAL A 557 6.53 -15.74 -12.40
CA VAL A 557 7.29 -16.25 -13.54
C VAL A 557 8.18 -17.40 -13.06
N CYS A 558 8.14 -18.55 -13.73
CA CYS A 558 8.93 -19.72 -13.35
C CYS A 558 9.86 -20.12 -14.49
N ASP A 559 11.15 -20.26 -14.18
CA ASP A 559 12.15 -20.82 -15.10
C ASP A 559 12.87 -22.00 -14.41
N PRO A 560 12.50 -23.25 -14.74
CA PRO A 560 13.00 -24.46 -14.08
C PRO A 560 14.38 -24.91 -14.59
N ALA A 561 14.99 -24.21 -15.54
CA ALA A 561 16.33 -24.45 -16.06
C ALA A 561 17.00 -23.11 -16.45
N CYS A 562 17.02 -22.19 -15.48
CA CYS A 562 17.14 -20.76 -15.72
C CYS A 562 18.49 -20.27 -16.26
N GLY A 563 19.54 -21.09 -16.23
CA GLY A 563 20.89 -20.67 -16.55
C GLY A 563 21.30 -19.45 -15.71
N ALA A 564 21.68 -18.37 -16.38
CA ALA A 564 22.03 -17.09 -15.75
C ALA A 564 20.81 -16.17 -15.54
N GLY A 565 19.57 -16.64 -15.74
CA GLY A 565 18.33 -15.89 -15.53
C GLY A 565 17.84 -15.10 -16.74
N GLY A 566 18.42 -15.31 -17.94
CA GLY A 566 18.16 -14.50 -19.13
C GLY A 566 16.68 -14.44 -19.58
N MET A 567 15.85 -15.43 -19.27
CA MET A 567 14.39 -15.39 -19.52
C MET A 567 13.67 -14.42 -18.57
N ILE A 568 14.08 -14.38 -17.30
CA ILE A 568 13.50 -13.50 -16.28
C ILE A 568 13.92 -12.04 -16.53
N VAL A 569 15.18 -11.81 -16.89
CA VAL A 569 15.67 -10.48 -17.32
C VAL A 569 14.87 -9.98 -18.54
N ALA A 570 14.64 -10.84 -19.53
CA ALA A 570 13.84 -10.52 -20.70
C ALA A 570 12.35 -10.31 -20.39
N THR A 571 11.82 -10.94 -19.34
CA THR A 571 10.44 -10.72 -18.88
C THR A 571 10.31 -9.39 -18.13
N ALA A 572 11.30 -9.02 -17.32
CA ALA A 572 11.38 -7.69 -16.72
C ALA A 572 11.48 -6.56 -17.78
N GLU A 573 12.26 -6.77 -18.86
CA GLU A 573 12.30 -5.84 -20.01
C GLU A 573 10.91 -5.70 -20.67
N ALA A 574 10.23 -6.82 -20.95
CA ALA A 574 8.92 -6.81 -21.58
C ALA A 574 7.82 -6.15 -20.71
N MET A 575 7.87 -6.31 -19.38
CA MET A 575 6.96 -5.64 -18.46
C MET A 575 7.18 -4.12 -18.42
N LEU A 576 8.44 -3.69 -18.36
CA LEU A 576 8.82 -2.27 -18.37
C LEU A 576 8.33 -1.56 -19.65
N GLU A 577 8.42 -2.20 -20.81
CA GLU A 577 7.87 -1.66 -22.07
C GLU A 577 6.34 -1.62 -22.11
N ALA A 578 5.67 -2.47 -21.34
CA ALA A 578 4.21 -2.45 -21.19
C ALA A 578 3.74 -1.46 -20.11
N GLY A 579 4.65 -0.70 -19.47
CA GLY A 579 4.33 0.27 -18.42
C GLY A 579 4.25 -0.30 -17.00
N TYR A 580 4.55 -1.59 -16.80
CA TYR A 580 4.48 -2.25 -15.51
C TYR A 580 5.84 -2.28 -14.80
N ASN A 581 5.82 -2.24 -13.47
CA ASN A 581 7.04 -2.23 -12.66
C ASN A 581 7.36 -3.65 -12.15
N PRO A 582 8.32 -4.39 -12.77
CA PRO A 582 8.64 -5.76 -12.38
C PRO A 582 9.29 -5.87 -10.98
N GLN A 583 9.77 -4.78 -10.38
CA GLN A 583 10.28 -4.78 -9.01
C GLN A 583 9.14 -4.86 -7.97
N LYS A 584 7.91 -4.49 -8.36
CA LYS A 584 6.70 -4.53 -7.53
C LYS A 584 5.71 -5.63 -7.96
N GLN A 585 5.60 -5.87 -9.27
CA GLN A 585 4.53 -6.65 -9.92
C GLN A 585 5.01 -7.96 -10.56
N MET A 586 6.29 -8.34 -10.38
CA MET A 586 6.82 -9.64 -10.81
C MET A 586 7.46 -10.37 -9.63
N LEU A 587 7.22 -11.68 -9.56
CA LEU A 587 7.92 -12.60 -8.67
C LEU A 587 8.49 -13.76 -9.49
N ALA A 588 9.81 -13.96 -9.45
CA ALA A 588 10.47 -15.01 -10.21
C ALA A 588 10.88 -16.23 -9.34
N TYR A 589 10.60 -17.43 -9.84
CA TYR A 589 11.14 -18.69 -9.32
C TYR A 589 12.11 -19.27 -10.34
N CYS A 590 13.38 -19.40 -9.94
CA CYS A 590 14.46 -19.79 -10.83
C CYS A 590 15.11 -21.05 -10.28
N THR A 591 15.23 -22.12 -11.07
CA THR A 591 16.00 -23.31 -10.68
C THR A 591 17.05 -23.62 -11.73
N ASP A 592 18.25 -23.99 -11.30
CA ASP A 592 19.24 -24.63 -12.17
C ASP A 592 20.00 -25.74 -11.43
N ILE A 593 20.47 -26.72 -12.19
CA ILE A 593 21.27 -27.84 -11.68
C ILE A 593 22.76 -27.48 -11.56
N ASP A 594 23.24 -26.47 -12.28
CA ASP A 594 24.58 -25.89 -12.15
C ASP A 594 24.60 -24.79 -11.06
N PRO A 595 25.33 -24.98 -9.94
CA PRO A 595 25.47 -23.97 -8.90
C PRO A 595 26.07 -22.65 -9.41
N LEU A 596 26.90 -22.68 -10.46
CA LEU A 596 27.49 -21.46 -11.03
C LEU A 596 26.42 -20.65 -11.74
N ALA A 597 25.67 -21.28 -12.65
CA ALA A 597 24.60 -20.62 -13.41
C ALA A 597 23.55 -19.98 -12.48
N ALA A 598 23.06 -20.73 -11.49
CA ALA A 598 22.14 -20.23 -10.48
C ALA A 598 22.71 -19.03 -9.68
N MET A 599 24.01 -18.98 -9.41
CA MET A 599 24.62 -17.79 -8.78
C MET A 599 24.70 -16.58 -9.72
N LEU A 600 24.89 -16.77 -11.03
CA LEU A 600 24.80 -15.69 -12.01
C LEU A 600 23.36 -15.13 -12.05
N CYS A 601 22.36 -16.02 -12.10
CA CYS A 601 20.94 -15.66 -12.01
C CYS A 601 20.65 -14.83 -10.74
N TYR A 602 21.11 -15.30 -9.58
CA TYR A 602 20.95 -14.58 -8.31
C TYR A 602 21.57 -13.18 -8.34
N ILE A 603 22.76 -13.00 -8.94
CA ILE A 603 23.43 -11.70 -9.04
C ILE A 603 22.63 -10.75 -9.95
N GLN A 604 22.24 -11.18 -11.15
CA GLN A 604 21.53 -10.30 -12.10
C GLN A 604 20.17 -9.85 -11.54
N LEU A 605 19.38 -10.78 -11.00
CA LEU A 605 18.07 -10.46 -10.41
C LEU A 605 18.19 -9.61 -9.14
N THR A 606 19.24 -9.80 -8.35
CA THR A 606 19.51 -8.93 -7.19
C THR A 606 19.86 -7.49 -7.61
N LEU A 607 20.76 -7.31 -8.58
CA LEU A 607 21.19 -5.98 -9.02
C LEU A 607 20.07 -5.21 -9.75
N MET A 608 19.21 -5.91 -10.49
CA MET A 608 17.99 -5.33 -11.10
C MET A 608 16.85 -5.09 -10.10
N HIS A 609 17.04 -5.43 -8.81
CA HIS A 609 16.04 -5.37 -7.73
C HIS A 609 14.75 -6.16 -8.05
N ILE A 610 14.88 -7.32 -8.69
CA ILE A 610 13.76 -8.22 -9.00
C ILE A 610 13.49 -9.16 -7.81
N PRO A 611 12.24 -9.24 -7.32
CA PRO A 611 11.82 -10.25 -6.35
C PRO A 611 11.97 -11.65 -6.95
N ALA A 612 12.86 -12.46 -6.38
CA ALA A 612 13.07 -13.82 -6.85
C ALA A 612 13.53 -14.77 -5.74
N VAL A 613 13.22 -16.05 -5.92
CA VAL A 613 13.86 -17.18 -5.24
C VAL A 613 14.67 -17.95 -6.28
N VAL A 614 15.97 -18.10 -6.05
CA VAL A 614 16.89 -18.80 -6.95
C VAL A 614 17.44 -20.04 -6.26
N SER A 615 17.12 -21.20 -6.81
CA SER A 615 17.32 -22.51 -6.18
C SER A 615 18.30 -23.38 -6.98
N ILE A 616 19.23 -24.01 -6.28
CA ILE A 616 20.27 -24.87 -6.83
C ILE A 616 19.83 -26.33 -6.66
N GLY A 617 19.44 -27.00 -7.74
CA GLY A 617 18.89 -28.35 -7.66
C GLY A 617 18.35 -28.90 -8.96
N ASN A 618 17.86 -30.14 -8.91
CA ASN A 618 17.23 -30.79 -10.05
C ASN A 618 15.71 -30.56 -10.01
N SER A 619 15.21 -29.73 -10.92
CA SER A 619 13.79 -29.37 -11.07
C SER A 619 12.89 -30.51 -11.55
N LEU A 620 13.43 -31.59 -12.13
CA LEU A 620 12.65 -32.79 -12.48
C LEU A 620 12.44 -33.73 -11.29
N THR A 621 13.35 -33.71 -10.31
CA THR A 621 13.25 -34.54 -9.10
C THR A 621 12.89 -33.75 -7.85
N MET A 622 12.67 -32.43 -7.98
CA MET A 622 12.52 -31.45 -6.89
C MET A 622 13.62 -31.56 -5.80
N ALA A 623 14.83 -31.98 -6.20
CA ALA A 623 15.94 -32.18 -5.29
C ALA A 623 16.75 -30.89 -5.16
N ILE A 624 16.28 -29.98 -4.31
CA ILE A 624 16.90 -28.69 -4.04
C ILE A 624 17.98 -28.84 -2.97
N THR A 625 19.16 -28.26 -3.22
CA THR A 625 20.34 -28.34 -2.35
C THR A 625 20.64 -27.02 -1.62
N ARG A 626 20.19 -25.89 -2.18
CA ARG A 626 20.31 -24.54 -1.61
C ARG A 626 19.29 -23.63 -2.28
N GLU A 627 18.74 -22.67 -1.53
CA GLU A 627 17.89 -21.60 -2.06
C GLU A 627 18.47 -20.23 -1.67
N MET A 628 18.24 -19.24 -2.52
CA MET A 628 18.74 -17.87 -2.35
C MET A 628 17.64 -16.87 -2.75
N ALA A 629 16.95 -16.33 -1.74
CA ALA A 629 16.00 -15.24 -1.94
C ALA A 629 16.74 -13.91 -2.21
N THR A 630 16.32 -13.16 -3.22
CA THR A 630 16.92 -11.86 -3.54
C THR A 630 16.61 -10.81 -2.46
N PRO A 631 17.40 -9.73 -2.36
CA PRO A 631 17.09 -8.59 -1.51
C PRO A 631 15.68 -8.03 -1.73
N ALA A 632 15.23 -7.91 -2.98
CA ALA A 632 13.88 -7.43 -3.31
C ALA A 632 12.78 -8.39 -2.81
N TYR A 633 13.01 -9.71 -2.85
CA TYR A 633 12.09 -10.69 -2.28
C TYR A 633 11.95 -10.53 -0.75
N ARG A 634 13.07 -10.40 -0.02
CA ARG A 634 13.03 -10.24 1.45
C ARG A 634 12.52 -8.87 1.88
N LEU A 635 13.00 -7.79 1.27
CA LEU A 635 12.61 -6.41 1.62
C LEU A 635 11.19 -6.07 1.19
N GLY A 636 10.71 -6.65 0.08
CA GLY A 636 9.32 -6.56 -0.36
C GLY A 636 8.35 -7.48 0.39
N LEU A 637 8.81 -8.15 1.46
CA LEU A 637 8.05 -9.06 2.32
C LEU A 637 7.30 -10.15 1.54
N TRP A 638 7.92 -10.68 0.48
CA TRP A 638 7.25 -11.61 -0.44
C TRP A 638 6.89 -12.95 0.21
N ASP A 639 7.61 -13.40 1.24
CA ASP A 639 7.19 -14.52 2.08
C ASP A 639 5.80 -14.31 2.70
N LEU A 640 5.47 -13.07 3.12
CA LEU A 640 4.17 -12.73 3.71
C LEU A 640 3.10 -12.51 2.65
N LYS A 641 3.45 -11.96 1.48
CA LYS A 641 2.53 -11.90 0.33
C LYS A 641 2.13 -13.30 -0.13
N LEU A 642 3.11 -14.18 -0.26
CA LEU A 642 2.91 -15.59 -0.63
C LEU A 642 2.18 -16.36 0.46
N HIS A 643 2.51 -16.18 1.74
CA HIS A 643 1.79 -16.87 2.80
C HIS A 643 0.35 -16.34 2.96
N ARG A 644 0.09 -15.05 2.70
CA ARG A 644 -1.28 -14.54 2.55
C ARG A 644 -1.96 -15.18 1.35
N GLU A 645 -1.37 -15.14 0.16
CA GLU A 645 -1.97 -15.74 -1.03
C GLU A 645 -2.14 -17.26 -0.89
N GLN A 646 -1.26 -17.96 -0.17
CA GLN A 646 -1.33 -19.38 0.09
C GLN A 646 -2.33 -19.72 1.20
N THR A 647 -2.46 -18.93 2.27
CA THR A 647 -3.52 -19.12 3.28
C THR A 647 -4.89 -18.82 2.68
N GLU A 648 -4.97 -17.78 1.84
CA GLU A 648 -6.14 -17.50 1.03
C GLU A 648 -6.42 -18.64 0.05
N ARG A 649 -5.44 -19.11 -0.72
CA ARG A 649 -5.62 -20.27 -1.62
C ARG A 649 -5.99 -21.53 -0.85
N GLU A 650 -5.37 -21.86 0.28
CA GLU A 650 -5.66 -23.00 1.15
C GLU A 650 -7.00 -22.89 1.90
N SER A 651 -7.63 -21.73 1.85
CA SER A 651 -9.04 -21.51 2.19
C SER A 651 -9.99 -21.61 0.97
N ARG A 652 -9.45 -21.92 -0.23
CA ARG A 652 -10.07 -21.80 -1.57
C ARG A 652 -9.54 -22.68 -2.80
N GLN A 653 -9.20 -24.00 -2.94
CA GLN A 653 -8.83 -26.60 -1.76
C GLN A 653 -9.62 -27.21 -0.45
N HIS A 654 -9.45 -26.72 0.79
CA HIS A 654 -10.18 -27.21 1.98
C HIS A 654 -11.68 -26.87 2.05
N ALA A 655 -12.09 -25.75 1.48
CA ALA A 655 -13.38 -25.13 1.77
C ALA A 655 -14.58 -25.80 1.07
N ALA A 656 -14.36 -26.61 0.04
CA ALA A 656 -15.22 -27.76 -0.33
C ALA A 656 -14.32 -28.88 -0.88
#